data_AF-A0A8C9PDS4-F1
#
_entry.id   AF-A0A8C9PDS4-F1
#
_cell.length_a   1.000
_cell.length_b   1.000
_cell.length_c   1.000
_cell.angle_alpha   90.00
_cell.angle_beta   90.00
_cell.angle_gamma   90.00
#
_symmetry.space_group_name_H-M   'P 1'
#
loop_
_entity.id
_entity.type
_entity.pdbx_description
1 polymer ?
#
loop_
_entity_poly.entity_id
_entity_poly.type
_entity_poly.pdbx_seq_one_letter_code
_entity_poly.pdbx_strand_id
1 'polypeptide(L)'
;TTASGPASPSLSLPCCSQAAQLKEEGNQHFQCQDYKAATKSYSQALKLTKDKSLLATLYRNRAACGLKMESYVQAASDASRAIDINSSDIKALYRRCQALEHLGKLDQAFKDVQRCATLEPRNQNFQETLRRLNTSIQEKVLRVQFSTDSRVQNMFEILLDQNSDADKLEKAANNLIVLGREDAGAERIFQNNGVALLLQLLDTKRPELVLAAVRTLSGMCSGHRARVRTLGLVYQICGLMSVENEEMALAVCNLLQAIIDSLSGEDKREHRGKEEALVLDTKKDLKQITSHLLDMLVSKKVSGQGRDQALNLLNKNVPRKDLAIHDNSRTIYVVDNGLRKILKVVGQVPDLPSCLPLTDNTRMLASILINKLYDDLRCDPERDHFRKICEEYITIRMRIQIVLNLALTQIQSQVVDSADLLFLTILTLCFRGKFDPQDMDKNVNAIQTVSGILQGPFDLGNQLLGMKGVMEMMVALCGSEREADQLVAVEALIHASTKLSRATFIITNGVSLLKSIYKTTKNEKIKIRTLVGLCKLGSAGGTDYGLRQFAEGSTEKLAKQCRKWLCNAAIDTRTRRWAVEGLAYLTLDADVKDDFVQDIPALQAMFELAKASVALTFNRIQDLPDSGPSSPPVNLAGHFSLSGPHLTWLKVNPRAFLAEGVLTGRWHVCPWP
;
A
#
# COMPACT_ATOMS: atom_id res chain seq x y z
N THR A 1 74.17 -44.26 -2.07
CA THR A 1 74.46 -44.77 -0.72
C THR A 1 73.17 -45.26 -0.09
N THR A 2 73.14 -46.57 0.18
CA THR A 2 72.51 -47.24 1.35
C THR A 2 71.01 -47.04 1.60
N ALA A 3 70.22 -48.01 2.02
CA ALA A 3 70.34 -49.47 2.16
C ALA A 3 68.92 -49.94 2.56
N SER A 4 68.54 -51.12 2.13
CA SER A 4 67.35 -51.86 2.55
C SER A 4 67.37 -52.22 4.04
N GLY A 5 66.20 -52.18 4.70
CA GLY A 5 65.94 -52.80 6.01
C GLY A 5 64.47 -53.22 6.11
N PRO A 6 64.14 -54.36 6.77
CA PRO A 6 63.00 -55.20 6.42
C PRO A 6 61.75 -54.92 7.27
N ALA A 7 60.57 -55.04 6.66
CA ALA A 7 59.28 -55.05 7.36
C ALA A 7 58.91 -56.49 7.75
N SER A 8 58.70 -56.72 9.05
CA SER A 8 58.00 -57.90 9.59
C SER A 8 56.53 -57.55 9.90
N PRO A 9 55.61 -58.53 9.89
CA PRO A 9 54.20 -58.30 9.57
C PRO A 9 53.33 -58.12 10.82
N SER A 10 52.48 -57.09 10.83
CA SER A 10 51.33 -57.01 11.74
C SER A 10 50.05 -57.32 10.96
N LEU A 11 49.51 -58.51 11.18
CA LEU A 11 48.17 -58.91 10.72
C LEU A 11 47.13 -57.96 11.35
N SER A 12 46.58 -57.06 10.53
CA SER A 12 45.36 -56.33 10.85
C SER A 12 44.18 -57.05 10.17
N LEU A 13 43.31 -57.66 10.96
CA LEU A 13 42.02 -58.16 10.50
C LEU A 13 41.17 -56.99 9.96
N PRO A 14 40.41 -57.18 8.87
CA PRO A 14 39.70 -56.09 8.22
C PRO A 14 38.56 -55.56 9.10
N CYS A 15 38.54 -54.25 9.35
CA CYS A 15 37.56 -53.51 10.17
C CYS A 15 36.06 -53.87 9.92
N CYS A 16 35.73 -54.43 8.74
CA CYS A 16 34.38 -54.92 8.43
C CYS A 16 33.96 -56.18 9.19
N SER A 17 34.89 -57.05 9.63
CA SER A 17 34.53 -58.28 10.36
C SER A 17 34.05 -57.99 11.79
N GLN A 18 34.66 -57.01 12.45
CA GLN A 18 34.34 -56.63 13.82
C GLN A 18 32.99 -55.92 13.94
N ALA A 19 32.62 -55.07 12.98
CA ALA A 19 31.29 -54.45 12.94
C ALA A 19 30.17 -55.47 12.69
N ALA A 20 30.43 -56.53 11.92
CA ALA A 20 29.48 -57.62 11.69
C ALA A 20 29.29 -58.50 12.93
N GLN A 21 30.35 -58.73 13.72
CA GLN A 21 30.28 -59.42 15.01
C GLN A 21 29.43 -58.65 16.03
N LEU A 22 29.68 -57.34 16.19
CA LEU A 22 28.88 -56.48 17.08
C LEU A 22 27.41 -56.38 16.68
N LYS A 23 27.10 -56.46 15.37
CA LYS A 23 25.72 -56.58 14.89
C LYS A 23 25.08 -57.87 15.40
N GLU A 24 25.80 -58.98 15.33
CA GLU A 24 25.28 -60.29 15.74
C GLU A 24 25.11 -60.38 17.26
N GLU A 25 26.06 -59.85 18.03
CA GLU A 25 25.90 -59.67 19.48
C GLU A 25 24.68 -58.80 19.82
N GLY A 26 24.48 -57.70 19.08
CA GLY A 26 23.28 -56.87 19.22
C GLY A 26 21.98 -57.64 18.91
N ASN A 27 22.00 -58.52 17.91
CA ASN A 27 20.86 -59.39 17.58
C ASN A 27 20.58 -60.41 18.69
N GLN A 28 21.62 -61.01 19.27
CA GLN A 28 21.49 -61.94 20.39
C GLN A 28 20.91 -61.23 21.62
N HIS A 29 21.43 -60.05 21.98
CA HIS A 29 20.85 -59.24 23.05
C HIS A 29 19.39 -58.85 22.78
N PHE A 30 19.04 -58.55 21.53
CA PHE A 30 17.66 -58.27 21.14
C PHE A 30 16.75 -59.49 21.31
N GLN A 31 17.23 -60.70 20.99
CA GLN A 31 16.50 -61.96 21.21
C GLN A 31 16.34 -62.28 22.69
N CYS A 32 17.36 -62.01 23.50
CA CYS A 32 17.33 -62.11 24.97
C CYS A 32 16.49 -61.00 25.65
N GLN A 33 15.80 -60.16 24.88
CA GLN A 33 14.99 -59.03 25.34
C GLN A 33 15.77 -57.93 26.11
N ASP A 34 17.10 -57.96 26.11
CA ASP A 34 17.92 -56.89 26.65
C ASP A 34 18.15 -55.79 25.58
N TYR A 35 17.14 -54.94 25.44
CA TYR A 35 17.14 -53.87 24.44
C TYR A 35 18.18 -52.76 24.74
N LYS A 36 18.58 -52.60 26.01
CA LYS A 36 19.59 -51.60 26.41
C LYS A 36 20.98 -52.05 26.00
N ALA A 37 21.34 -53.31 26.26
CA ALA A 37 22.59 -53.90 25.79
C ALA A 37 22.63 -53.94 24.26
N ALA A 38 21.54 -54.37 23.60
CA ALA A 38 21.43 -54.37 22.14
C ALA A 38 21.67 -52.98 21.51
N THR A 39 21.09 -51.93 22.10
CA THR A 39 21.28 -50.54 21.64
C THR A 39 22.74 -50.08 21.76
N LYS A 40 23.45 -50.51 22.81
CA LYS A 40 24.88 -50.23 22.98
C LYS A 40 25.72 -50.96 21.93
N SER A 41 25.50 -52.26 21.72
CA SER A 41 26.20 -53.06 20.71
C SER A 41 25.98 -52.51 19.29
N TYR A 42 24.74 -52.17 18.93
CA TYR A 42 24.46 -51.53 17.64
C TYR A 42 25.10 -50.15 17.49
N SER A 43 25.14 -49.35 18.56
CA SER A 43 25.79 -48.03 18.52
C SER A 43 27.31 -48.11 18.41
N GLN A 44 27.93 -49.15 18.97
CA GLN A 44 29.36 -49.44 18.77
C GLN A 44 29.61 -49.92 17.34
N ALA A 45 28.76 -50.82 16.80
CA ALA A 45 28.85 -51.27 15.40
C ALA A 45 28.72 -50.10 14.40
N LEU A 46 27.83 -49.14 14.65
CA LEU A 46 27.65 -47.93 13.83
C LEU A 46 28.90 -47.04 13.77
N LYS A 47 29.78 -47.07 14.78
CA LYS A 47 31.03 -46.28 14.78
C LYS A 47 32.13 -46.91 13.93
N LEU A 48 32.09 -48.23 13.75
CA LEU A 48 33.15 -49.00 13.09
C LEU A 48 32.88 -49.24 11.60
N THR A 49 31.62 -49.22 11.17
CA THR A 49 31.26 -49.48 9.77
C THR A 49 31.12 -48.20 8.92
N LYS A 50 31.61 -48.27 7.68
CA LYS A 50 31.35 -47.29 6.61
C LYS A 50 30.52 -47.87 5.47
N ASP A 51 30.15 -49.15 5.56
CA ASP A 51 29.33 -49.82 4.55
C ASP A 51 27.88 -49.38 4.68
N LYS A 52 27.33 -48.79 3.61
CA LYS A 52 25.97 -48.25 3.56
C LYS A 52 24.92 -49.34 3.82
N SER A 53 25.12 -50.55 3.32
CA SER A 53 24.14 -51.65 3.50
C SER A 53 24.05 -52.12 4.95
N LEU A 54 25.23 -52.28 5.58
CA LEU A 54 25.33 -52.63 7.00
C LEU A 54 24.80 -51.49 7.90
N LEU A 55 25.08 -50.24 7.55
CA LEU A 55 24.64 -49.05 8.27
C LEU A 55 23.11 -48.92 8.29
N ALA A 56 22.44 -49.11 7.15
CA ALA A 56 20.97 -49.13 7.08
C ALA A 56 20.37 -50.22 7.97
N THR A 57 20.95 -51.41 7.96
CA THR A 57 20.51 -52.55 8.79
C THR A 57 20.67 -52.27 10.28
N LEU A 58 21.79 -51.66 10.68
CA LEU A 58 22.06 -51.29 12.07
C LEU A 58 21.11 -50.21 12.59
N TYR A 59 20.89 -49.14 11.82
CA TYR A 59 19.91 -48.10 12.19
C TYR A 59 18.50 -48.66 12.31
N ARG A 60 18.11 -49.53 11.37
CA ARG A 60 16.83 -50.22 11.40
C ARG A 60 16.64 -51.09 12.64
N ASN A 61 17.67 -51.84 13.03
CA ASN A 61 17.62 -52.72 14.21
C ASN A 61 17.64 -51.90 15.51
N ARG A 62 18.40 -50.81 15.57
CA ARG A 62 18.40 -49.89 16.72
C ARG A 62 17.05 -49.16 16.87
N ALA A 63 16.39 -48.80 15.77
CA ALA A 63 15.03 -48.27 15.80
C ALA A 63 14.03 -49.27 16.39
N ALA A 64 14.22 -50.59 16.15
CA ALA A 64 13.40 -51.63 16.76
C ALA A 64 13.59 -51.70 18.28
N CYS A 65 14.84 -51.56 18.77
CA CYS A 65 15.10 -51.44 20.20
C CYS A 65 14.44 -50.18 20.78
N GLY A 66 14.53 -49.06 20.08
CA GLY A 66 13.92 -47.79 20.50
C GLY A 66 12.41 -47.89 20.66
N LEU A 67 11.71 -48.58 19.75
CA LEU A 67 10.27 -48.85 19.86
C LEU A 67 9.93 -49.70 21.08
N LYS A 68 10.73 -50.72 21.39
CA LYS A 68 10.52 -51.62 22.54
C LYS A 68 10.84 -50.97 23.88
N MET A 69 11.72 -49.96 23.89
CA MET A 69 12.05 -49.16 25.08
C MET A 69 11.20 -47.89 25.19
N GLU A 70 10.14 -47.74 24.37
CA GLU A 70 9.28 -46.54 24.32
C GLU A 70 10.03 -45.22 24.03
N SER A 71 11.26 -45.30 23.52
CA SER A 71 12.06 -44.16 23.07
C SER A 71 11.68 -43.77 21.65
N TYR A 72 10.46 -43.30 21.47
CA TYR A 72 9.85 -43.08 20.15
C TYR A 72 10.58 -42.01 19.31
N VAL A 73 11.12 -40.96 19.95
CA VAL A 73 11.88 -39.90 19.25
C VAL A 73 13.17 -40.46 18.64
N GLN A 74 13.92 -41.27 19.40
CA GLN A 74 15.15 -41.90 18.91
C GLN A 74 14.83 -42.96 17.85
N ALA A 75 13.76 -43.73 18.03
CA ALA A 75 13.31 -44.72 17.06
C ALA A 75 12.93 -44.08 15.71
N ALA A 76 12.20 -42.96 15.72
CA ALA A 76 11.83 -42.25 14.50
C ALA A 76 13.05 -41.66 13.77
N SER A 77 14.04 -41.15 14.52
CA SER A 77 15.30 -40.63 13.98
C SER A 77 16.15 -41.73 13.34
N ASP A 78 16.31 -42.86 14.03
CA ASP A 78 17.05 -44.02 13.54
C ASP A 78 16.39 -44.65 12.32
N ALA A 79 15.06 -44.78 12.33
CA ALA A 79 14.32 -45.27 11.17
C ALA A 79 14.44 -44.32 9.97
N SER A 80 14.43 -43.00 10.19
CA SER A 80 14.64 -42.01 9.12
C SER A 80 16.03 -42.14 8.50
N ARG A 81 17.08 -42.28 9.32
CA ARG A 81 18.44 -42.53 8.81
C ARG A 81 18.57 -43.82 8.02
N ALA A 82 17.84 -44.87 8.41
CA ALA A 82 17.79 -46.10 7.63
C ALA A 82 17.10 -45.89 6.26
N ILE A 83 16.03 -45.09 6.22
CA ILE A 83 15.29 -44.74 4.99
C ILE A 83 16.12 -43.84 4.07
N ASP A 84 16.92 -42.93 4.62
CA ASP A 84 17.81 -42.06 3.84
C ASP A 84 18.87 -42.87 3.08
N ILE A 85 19.31 -44.00 3.65
CA ILE A 85 20.27 -44.90 3.02
C ILE A 85 19.58 -45.89 2.07
N ASN A 86 18.45 -46.47 2.50
CA ASN A 86 17.62 -47.35 1.68
C ASN A 86 16.16 -46.90 1.72
N SER A 87 15.77 -46.17 0.68
CA SER A 87 14.45 -45.55 0.58
C SER A 87 13.29 -46.55 0.46
N SER A 88 13.58 -47.82 0.14
CA SER A 88 12.60 -48.88 -0.05
C SER A 88 12.57 -49.90 1.10
N ASP A 89 13.23 -49.63 2.23
CA ASP A 89 13.18 -50.52 3.40
C ASP A 89 11.83 -50.44 4.13
N ILE A 90 10.94 -51.38 3.80
CA ILE A 90 9.59 -51.51 4.35
C ILE A 90 9.61 -51.64 5.88
N LYS A 91 10.61 -52.32 6.44
CA LYS A 91 10.72 -52.52 7.89
C LYS A 91 11.16 -51.23 8.60
N ALA A 92 11.98 -50.41 7.96
CA ALA A 92 12.32 -49.09 8.49
C ALA A 92 11.14 -48.12 8.40
N LEU A 93 10.44 -48.09 7.25
CA LEU A 93 9.22 -47.29 7.05
C LEU A 93 8.14 -47.63 8.08
N TYR A 94 7.86 -48.92 8.27
CA TYR A 94 6.83 -49.34 9.22
C TYR A 94 7.20 -49.04 10.68
N ARG A 95 8.49 -49.18 11.05
CA ARG A 95 8.95 -48.80 12.40
C ARG A 95 8.89 -47.30 12.64
N ARG A 96 9.17 -46.48 11.61
CA ARG A 96 8.98 -45.03 11.69
C ARG A 96 7.51 -44.67 11.86
N CYS A 97 6.62 -45.31 11.10
CA CYS A 97 5.18 -45.16 11.25
C CYS A 97 4.72 -45.43 12.69
N GLN A 98 5.13 -46.56 13.29
CA GLN A 98 4.79 -46.90 14.68
C GLN A 98 5.31 -45.86 15.67
N ALA A 99 6.56 -45.40 15.51
CA ALA A 99 7.13 -44.36 16.37
C ALA A 99 6.37 -43.03 16.23
N LEU A 100 6.02 -42.62 15.01
CA LEU A 100 5.30 -41.38 14.72
C LEU A 100 3.84 -41.42 15.22
N GLU A 101 3.20 -42.59 15.20
CA GLU A 101 1.88 -42.82 15.77
C GLU A 101 1.88 -42.55 17.28
N HIS A 102 2.86 -43.10 18.01
CA HIS A 102 3.02 -42.84 19.45
C HIS A 102 3.43 -41.40 19.76
N LEU A 103 4.10 -40.70 18.83
CA LEU A 103 4.41 -39.26 18.94
C LEU A 103 3.25 -38.35 18.52
N GLY A 104 2.10 -38.90 18.12
CA GLY A 104 0.92 -38.13 17.71
C GLY A 104 1.00 -37.51 16.30
N LYS A 105 2.08 -37.76 15.55
CA LYS A 105 2.30 -37.25 14.18
C LYS A 105 1.63 -38.15 13.14
N LEU A 106 0.29 -38.22 13.19
CA LEU A 106 -0.50 -39.19 12.43
C LEU A 106 -0.40 -39.02 10.90
N ASP A 107 -0.27 -37.79 10.39
CA ASP A 107 -0.18 -37.55 8.93
C ASP A 107 1.10 -38.12 8.32
N GLN A 108 2.22 -38.03 9.06
CA GLN A 108 3.50 -38.59 8.63
C GLN A 108 3.50 -40.12 8.75
N ALA A 109 2.90 -40.65 9.83
CA ALA A 109 2.69 -42.09 9.99
C ALA A 109 1.82 -42.66 8.85
N PHE A 110 0.74 -41.97 8.48
CA PHE A 110 -0.14 -42.38 7.38
C PHE A 110 0.60 -42.48 6.05
N LYS A 111 1.43 -41.49 5.71
CA LYS A 111 2.26 -41.52 4.48
C LYS A 111 3.25 -42.68 4.47
N ASP A 112 3.86 -42.99 5.61
CA ASP A 112 4.82 -44.09 5.73
C ASP A 112 4.15 -45.45 5.55
N VAL A 113 2.99 -45.69 6.18
CA VAL A 113 2.25 -46.95 6.00
C VAL A 113 1.59 -47.03 4.61
N GLN A 114 1.20 -45.90 4.01
CA GLN A 114 0.72 -45.85 2.62
C GLN A 114 1.82 -46.33 1.67
N ARG A 115 3.06 -45.88 1.88
CA ARG A 115 4.22 -46.35 1.10
C ARG A 115 4.47 -47.84 1.33
N CYS A 116 4.38 -48.34 2.57
CA CYS A 116 4.47 -49.77 2.85
C CYS A 116 3.41 -50.58 2.10
N ALA A 117 2.16 -50.11 2.07
CA ALA A 117 1.06 -50.78 1.38
C ALA A 117 1.21 -50.74 -0.16
N THR A 118 1.85 -49.72 -0.72
CA THR A 118 2.20 -49.71 -2.16
C THR A 118 3.30 -50.71 -2.52
N LEU A 119 4.25 -50.93 -1.61
CA LEU A 119 5.37 -51.87 -1.81
C LEU A 119 4.94 -53.32 -1.55
N GLU A 120 4.07 -53.57 -0.57
CA GLU A 120 3.49 -54.88 -0.24
C GLU A 120 1.95 -54.83 -0.18
N PRO A 121 1.25 -54.87 -1.34
CA PRO A 121 -0.21 -54.75 -1.39
C PRO A 121 -0.96 -55.92 -0.73
N ARG A 122 -0.32 -57.08 -0.59
CA ARG A 122 -0.91 -58.32 -0.04
C ARG A 122 -0.83 -58.41 1.49
N ASN A 123 -0.15 -57.48 2.16
CA ASN A 123 0.03 -57.54 3.60
C ASN A 123 -1.17 -56.92 4.34
N GLN A 124 -1.99 -57.76 4.97
CA GLN A 124 -3.22 -57.33 5.66
C GLN A 124 -2.95 -56.36 6.81
N ASN A 125 -1.80 -56.50 7.51
CA ASN A 125 -1.45 -55.66 8.65
C ASN A 125 -1.24 -54.19 8.25
N PHE A 126 -0.67 -53.93 7.07
CA PHE A 126 -0.52 -52.55 6.57
C PHE A 126 -1.87 -51.94 6.18
N GLN A 127 -2.78 -52.74 5.60
CA GLN A 127 -4.13 -52.27 5.27
C GLN A 127 -4.96 -51.96 6.53
N GLU A 128 -4.85 -52.79 7.56
CA GLU A 128 -5.49 -52.55 8.86
C GLU A 128 -4.94 -51.31 9.55
N THR A 129 -3.61 -51.15 9.58
CA THR A 129 -2.95 -49.96 10.15
C THR A 129 -3.34 -48.69 9.40
N LEU A 130 -3.45 -48.74 8.06
CA LEU A 130 -3.96 -47.64 7.24
C LEU A 130 -5.40 -47.26 7.61
N ARG A 131 -6.30 -48.24 7.76
CA ARG A 131 -7.70 -47.99 8.16
C ARG A 131 -7.78 -47.40 9.57
N ARG A 132 -7.00 -47.93 10.53
CA ARG A 132 -6.93 -47.42 11.91
C ARG A 132 -6.44 -45.98 11.95
N LEU A 133 -5.31 -45.70 11.29
CA LEU A 133 -4.74 -44.35 11.23
C LEU A 133 -5.69 -43.38 10.52
N ASN A 134 -6.33 -43.79 9.43
CA ASN A 134 -7.34 -42.97 8.76
C ASN A 134 -8.51 -42.63 9.70
N THR A 135 -9.03 -43.63 10.43
CA THR A 135 -10.11 -43.40 11.41
C THR A 135 -9.67 -42.47 12.53
N SER A 136 -8.46 -42.65 13.07
CA SER A 136 -7.91 -41.78 14.11
C SER A 136 -7.67 -40.34 13.64
N ILE A 137 -7.23 -40.16 12.38
CA ILE A 137 -7.10 -38.85 11.75
C ILE A 137 -8.47 -38.20 11.59
N GLN A 138 -9.46 -38.95 11.06
CA GLN A 138 -10.83 -38.47 10.90
C GLN A 138 -11.47 -38.10 12.25
N GLU A 139 -11.31 -38.91 13.29
CA GLU A 139 -11.82 -38.60 14.63
C GLU A 139 -11.17 -37.36 15.25
N LYS A 140 -9.85 -37.19 15.11
CA LYS A 140 -9.17 -35.97 15.58
C LYS A 140 -9.64 -34.74 14.82
N VAL A 141 -9.78 -34.86 13.51
CA VAL A 141 -10.32 -33.79 12.66
C VAL A 141 -11.75 -33.45 13.10
N LEU A 142 -12.65 -34.43 13.20
CA LEU A 142 -14.03 -34.24 13.65
C LEU A 142 -14.11 -33.61 15.05
N ARG A 143 -13.32 -34.05 16.03
CA ARG A 143 -13.33 -33.47 17.39
C ARG A 143 -12.89 -32.00 17.39
N VAL A 144 -11.86 -31.65 16.62
CA VAL A 144 -11.41 -30.26 16.47
C VAL A 144 -12.45 -29.43 15.71
N GLN A 145 -13.11 -30.02 14.70
CA GLN A 145 -14.18 -29.39 13.94
C GLN A 145 -15.37 -29.04 14.83
N PHE A 146 -15.96 -30.01 15.55
CA PHE A 146 -17.12 -29.77 16.42
C PHE A 146 -16.85 -28.72 17.51
N SER A 147 -15.65 -28.74 18.11
CA SER A 147 -15.25 -27.74 19.10
C SER A 147 -15.18 -26.33 18.49
N THR A 148 -14.66 -26.21 17.26
CA THR A 148 -14.54 -24.90 16.60
C THR A 148 -15.87 -24.39 16.07
N ASP A 149 -16.72 -25.27 15.54
CA ASP A 149 -18.06 -24.92 15.05
C ASP A 149 -18.95 -24.42 16.20
N SER A 150 -18.92 -25.09 17.36
CA SER A 150 -19.64 -24.62 18.56
C SER A 150 -19.15 -23.25 19.05
N ARG A 151 -17.84 -22.95 18.94
CA ARG A 151 -17.28 -21.65 19.32
C ARG A 151 -17.75 -20.54 18.41
N VAL A 152 -17.75 -20.78 17.09
CA VAL A 152 -18.23 -19.81 16.09
C VAL A 152 -19.72 -19.52 16.31
N GLN A 153 -20.53 -20.55 16.54
CA GLN A 153 -21.96 -20.40 16.81
C GLN A 153 -22.21 -19.58 18.08
N ASN A 154 -21.54 -19.92 19.19
CA ASN A 154 -21.65 -19.18 20.45
C ASN A 154 -21.22 -17.71 20.29
N MET A 155 -20.21 -17.41 19.49
CA MET A 155 -19.79 -16.03 19.22
C MET A 155 -20.86 -15.24 18.47
N PHE A 156 -21.49 -15.82 17.45
CA PHE A 156 -22.58 -15.16 16.73
C PHE A 156 -23.83 -14.95 17.60
N GLU A 157 -24.15 -15.90 18.47
CA GLU A 157 -25.25 -15.75 19.44
C GLU A 157 -25.01 -14.56 20.39
N ILE A 158 -23.78 -14.41 20.92
CA ILE A 158 -23.41 -13.27 21.77
C ILE A 158 -23.51 -11.95 20.98
N LEU A 159 -23.05 -11.92 19.72
CA LEU A 159 -23.01 -10.69 18.92
C LEU A 159 -24.40 -10.21 18.47
N LEU A 160 -25.33 -11.14 18.25
CA LEU A 160 -26.71 -10.86 17.84
C LEU A 160 -27.64 -10.60 19.04
N ASP A 161 -27.25 -11.01 20.25
CA ASP A 161 -27.98 -10.71 21.46
C ASP A 161 -27.90 -9.20 21.82
N GLN A 162 -29.07 -8.60 22.06
CA GLN A 162 -29.20 -7.19 22.41
C GLN A 162 -28.91 -6.93 23.89
N ASN A 163 -28.94 -7.96 24.73
CA ASN A 163 -28.77 -7.86 26.19
C ASN A 163 -27.36 -8.22 26.68
N SER A 164 -26.45 -8.55 25.77
CA SER A 164 -25.09 -8.98 26.10
C SER A 164 -24.20 -7.80 26.53
N ASP A 165 -23.34 -8.05 27.53
CA ASP A 165 -22.40 -7.05 28.08
C ASP A 165 -21.42 -6.56 27.01
N ALA A 166 -21.07 -5.26 27.04
CA ALA A 166 -20.13 -4.65 26.10
C ALA A 166 -18.77 -5.39 26.05
N ASP A 167 -18.23 -5.78 27.20
CA ASP A 167 -16.96 -6.53 27.28
C ASP A 167 -17.05 -7.92 26.63
N LYS A 168 -18.22 -8.58 26.70
CA LYS A 168 -18.44 -9.88 26.07
C LYS A 168 -18.59 -9.73 24.56
N LEU A 169 -19.30 -8.69 24.12
CA LEU A 169 -19.44 -8.33 22.70
C LEU A 169 -18.09 -8.04 22.07
N GLU A 170 -17.24 -7.23 22.71
CA GLU A 170 -15.91 -6.88 22.20
C GLU A 170 -15.00 -8.12 22.11
N LYS A 171 -15.00 -8.98 23.14
CA LYS A 171 -14.23 -10.23 23.13
C LYS A 171 -14.72 -11.19 22.04
N ALA A 172 -16.02 -11.33 21.86
CA ALA A 172 -16.59 -12.16 20.80
C ALA A 172 -16.22 -11.60 19.41
N ALA A 173 -16.31 -10.29 19.21
CA ALA A 173 -15.93 -9.61 17.98
C ALA A 173 -14.44 -9.80 17.65
N ASN A 174 -13.54 -9.58 18.61
CA ASN A 174 -12.10 -9.75 18.41
C ASN A 174 -11.72 -11.21 18.09
N ASN A 175 -12.31 -12.17 18.80
CA ASN A 175 -12.09 -13.59 18.49
C ASN A 175 -12.57 -13.95 17.07
N LEU A 176 -13.72 -13.40 16.64
CA LEU A 176 -14.23 -13.61 15.30
C LEU A 176 -13.33 -13.00 14.22
N ILE A 177 -12.70 -11.85 14.48
CA ILE A 177 -11.71 -11.24 13.56
C ILE A 177 -10.47 -12.15 13.44
N VAL A 178 -9.97 -12.69 14.56
CA VAL A 178 -8.81 -13.59 14.55
C VAL A 178 -9.14 -14.87 13.77
N LEU A 179 -10.28 -15.49 14.03
CA LEU A 179 -10.74 -16.67 13.30
C LEU A 179 -10.94 -16.39 11.81
N GLY A 180 -11.44 -15.20 11.45
CA GLY A 180 -11.61 -14.80 10.05
C GLY A 180 -10.28 -14.60 9.30
N ARG A 181 -9.16 -14.38 9.99
CA ARG A 181 -7.83 -14.24 9.38
C ARG A 181 -7.13 -15.58 9.16
N GLU A 182 -7.50 -16.60 9.91
CA GLU A 182 -6.99 -17.97 9.77
C GLU A 182 -7.83 -18.72 8.74
N ASP A 183 -7.20 -19.38 7.76
CA ASP A 183 -7.94 -20.03 6.66
C ASP A 183 -8.94 -21.08 7.17
N ALA A 184 -8.52 -21.88 8.15
CA ALA A 184 -9.36 -22.88 8.78
C ALA A 184 -10.55 -22.25 9.52
N GLY A 185 -10.36 -21.13 10.23
CA GLY A 185 -11.44 -20.41 10.90
C GLY A 185 -12.39 -19.74 9.92
N ALA A 186 -11.86 -19.10 8.87
CA ALA A 186 -12.64 -18.47 7.82
C ALA A 186 -13.50 -19.47 7.03
N GLU A 187 -12.99 -20.68 6.76
CA GLU A 187 -13.76 -21.77 6.16
C GLU A 187 -14.93 -22.20 7.06
N ARG A 188 -14.70 -22.30 8.38
CA ARG A 188 -15.77 -22.66 9.35
C ARG A 188 -16.84 -21.59 9.43
N ILE A 189 -16.45 -20.32 9.48
CA ILE A 189 -17.40 -19.20 9.46
C ILE A 189 -18.23 -19.25 8.18
N PHE A 190 -17.61 -19.55 7.03
CA PHE A 190 -18.31 -19.67 5.76
C PHE A 190 -19.30 -20.85 5.73
N GLN A 191 -18.91 -22.03 6.23
CA GLN A 191 -19.76 -23.22 6.30
C GLN A 191 -20.98 -23.04 7.24
N ASN A 192 -20.81 -22.32 8.35
CA ASN A 192 -21.87 -22.10 9.35
C ASN A 192 -22.78 -20.90 9.03
N ASN A 193 -23.03 -20.61 7.74
CA ASN A 193 -23.85 -19.47 7.29
C ASN A 193 -23.39 -18.11 7.83
N GLY A 194 -22.11 -17.98 8.20
CA GLY A 194 -21.55 -16.80 8.85
C GLY A 194 -21.57 -15.55 7.97
N VAL A 195 -21.58 -15.70 6.64
CA VAL A 195 -21.72 -14.55 5.72
C VAL A 195 -23.06 -13.85 5.96
N ALA A 196 -24.17 -14.58 6.03
CA ALA A 196 -25.49 -13.98 6.26
C ALA A 196 -25.57 -13.30 7.63
N LEU A 197 -24.98 -13.90 8.66
CA LEU A 197 -24.93 -13.33 10.02
C LEU A 197 -24.06 -12.08 10.07
N LEU A 198 -22.92 -12.07 9.39
CA LEU A 198 -22.06 -10.89 9.28
C LEU A 198 -22.77 -9.75 8.55
N LEU A 199 -23.58 -10.03 7.53
CA LEU A 199 -24.40 -9.03 6.85
C LEU A 199 -25.48 -8.45 7.77
N GLN A 200 -26.13 -9.29 8.59
CA GLN A 200 -27.05 -8.80 9.62
C GLN A 200 -26.35 -7.88 10.62
N LEU A 201 -25.08 -8.16 10.96
CA LEU A 201 -24.28 -7.28 11.81
C LEU A 201 -23.94 -5.94 11.12
N LEU A 202 -23.78 -5.91 9.79
CA LEU A 202 -23.57 -4.66 9.03
C LEU A 202 -24.80 -3.75 9.06
N ASP A 203 -26.00 -4.32 9.12
CA ASP A 203 -27.24 -3.55 9.22
C ASP A 203 -27.50 -3.00 10.63
N THR A 204 -26.68 -3.39 11.62
CA THR A 204 -26.76 -2.82 12.97
C THR A 204 -26.25 -1.38 12.99
N LYS A 205 -26.88 -0.53 13.81
CA LYS A 205 -26.44 0.87 14.00
C LYS A 205 -25.24 1.03 14.94
N ARG A 206 -24.56 -0.07 15.32
CA ARG A 206 -23.44 -0.07 16.27
C ARG A 206 -22.09 -0.08 15.51
N PRO A 207 -21.31 1.00 15.49
CA PRO A 207 -20.12 1.12 14.63
C PRO A 207 -19.06 0.06 14.94
N GLU A 208 -18.89 -0.31 16.21
CA GLU A 208 -17.93 -1.33 16.65
C GLU A 208 -18.22 -2.72 16.07
N LEU A 209 -19.50 -3.10 15.98
CA LEU A 209 -19.91 -4.38 15.42
C LEU A 209 -19.82 -4.39 13.90
N VAL A 210 -20.20 -3.28 13.25
CA VAL A 210 -20.03 -3.12 11.81
C VAL A 210 -18.53 -3.19 11.46
N LEU A 211 -17.66 -2.57 12.26
CA LEU A 211 -16.22 -2.61 12.09
C LEU A 211 -15.67 -4.04 12.21
N ALA A 212 -16.10 -4.77 13.23
CA ALA A 212 -15.73 -6.17 13.43
C ALA A 212 -16.19 -7.04 12.27
N ALA A 213 -17.44 -6.89 11.84
CA ALA A 213 -18.00 -7.62 10.71
C ALA A 213 -17.22 -7.37 9.42
N VAL A 214 -16.91 -6.10 9.10
CA VAL A 214 -16.08 -5.73 7.94
C VAL A 214 -14.68 -6.34 8.02
N ARG A 215 -14.05 -6.32 9.20
CA ARG A 215 -12.70 -6.90 9.40
C ARG A 215 -12.70 -8.42 9.28
N THR A 216 -13.70 -9.11 9.82
CA THR A 216 -13.89 -10.56 9.64
C THR A 216 -14.12 -10.90 8.18
N LEU A 217 -14.99 -10.17 7.48
CA LEU A 217 -15.22 -10.33 6.05
C LEU A 217 -13.94 -10.12 5.24
N SER A 218 -13.10 -9.15 5.60
CA SER A 218 -11.83 -8.88 4.92
C SER A 218 -10.87 -10.07 5.03
N GLY A 219 -10.73 -10.65 6.23
CA GLY A 219 -9.98 -11.88 6.44
C GLY A 219 -10.53 -13.05 5.62
N MET A 220 -11.85 -13.25 5.64
CA MET A 220 -12.50 -14.31 4.87
C MET A 220 -12.38 -14.13 3.35
N CYS A 221 -12.30 -12.91 2.84
CA CYS A 221 -12.17 -12.70 1.40
C CYS A 221 -10.77 -12.98 0.89
N SER A 222 -9.76 -12.82 1.74
CA SER A 222 -8.35 -12.96 1.37
C SER A 222 -8.09 -14.37 0.83
N GLY A 223 -7.40 -14.47 -0.31
CA GLY A 223 -6.99 -15.73 -0.95
C GLY A 223 -8.09 -16.56 -1.64
N HIS A 224 -9.38 -16.20 -1.55
CA HIS A 224 -10.46 -17.13 -1.94
C HIS A 224 -11.53 -16.51 -2.83
N ARG A 225 -11.47 -16.82 -4.13
CA ARG A 225 -12.39 -16.31 -5.17
C ARG A 225 -13.86 -16.73 -4.97
N ALA A 226 -14.10 -17.96 -4.50
CA ALA A 226 -15.46 -18.47 -4.29
C ALA A 226 -16.21 -17.70 -3.18
N ARG A 227 -15.51 -17.36 -2.09
CA ARG A 227 -16.06 -16.60 -0.96
C ARG A 227 -16.41 -15.17 -1.40
N VAL A 228 -15.54 -14.53 -2.20
CA VAL A 228 -15.78 -13.20 -2.77
C VAL A 228 -17.03 -13.16 -3.65
N ARG A 229 -17.26 -14.17 -4.50
CA ARG A 229 -18.46 -14.18 -5.36
C ARG A 229 -19.75 -14.36 -4.56
N THR A 230 -19.70 -15.16 -3.50
CA THR A 230 -20.85 -15.39 -2.61
C THR A 230 -21.28 -14.11 -1.88
N LEU A 231 -20.35 -13.18 -1.65
CA LEU A 231 -20.67 -11.92 -1.01
C LEU A 231 -21.59 -11.04 -1.84
N GLY A 232 -21.52 -11.01 -3.18
CA GLY A 232 -22.50 -10.33 -4.06
C GLY A 232 -22.81 -8.85 -3.79
N LEU A 233 -22.11 -8.18 -2.86
CA LEU A 233 -22.57 -6.96 -2.18
C LEU A 233 -21.60 -5.79 -2.29
N VAL A 234 -20.86 -5.71 -3.40
CA VAL A 234 -19.95 -4.61 -3.69
C VAL A 234 -20.63 -3.25 -3.48
N TYR A 235 -21.90 -3.10 -3.88
CA TYR A 235 -22.65 -1.86 -3.71
C TYR A 235 -22.90 -1.48 -2.24
N GLN A 236 -23.37 -2.42 -1.42
CA GLN A 236 -23.66 -2.18 0.00
C GLN A 236 -22.36 -1.89 0.77
N ILE A 237 -21.28 -2.63 0.46
CA ILE A 237 -19.95 -2.43 1.06
C ILE A 237 -19.38 -1.06 0.67
N CYS A 238 -19.44 -0.67 -0.60
CA CYS A 238 -19.03 0.67 -1.03
C CYS A 238 -19.85 1.77 -0.34
N GLY A 239 -21.14 1.53 -0.09
CA GLY A 239 -22.01 2.44 0.67
C GLY A 239 -21.51 2.73 2.09
N LEU A 240 -20.92 1.75 2.77
CA LEU A 240 -20.39 1.89 4.14
C LEU A 240 -19.22 2.90 4.24
N MET A 241 -18.46 3.12 3.17
CA MET A 241 -17.43 4.16 3.12
C MET A 241 -18.00 5.58 3.14
N SER A 242 -19.32 5.75 2.97
CA SER A 242 -19.95 7.06 2.99
C SER A 242 -20.04 7.66 4.40
N VAL A 243 -19.84 6.86 5.44
CA VAL A 243 -19.92 7.28 6.85
C VAL A 243 -18.72 8.15 7.24
N GLU A 244 -18.94 9.12 8.14
CA GLU A 244 -17.89 9.99 8.71
C GLU A 244 -17.12 9.29 9.84
N ASN A 245 -16.51 8.15 9.56
CA ASN A 245 -15.62 7.47 10.50
C ASN A 245 -14.39 6.93 9.76
N GLU A 246 -13.20 7.37 10.19
CA GLU A 246 -11.93 7.07 9.54
C GLU A 246 -11.60 5.58 9.59
N GLU A 247 -11.80 4.95 10.75
CA GLU A 247 -11.51 3.53 10.94
C GLU A 247 -12.43 2.65 10.11
N MET A 248 -13.70 3.05 9.99
CA MET A 248 -14.68 2.37 9.14
C MET A 248 -14.29 2.47 7.67
N ALA A 249 -13.97 3.68 7.18
CA ALA A 249 -13.54 3.88 5.81
C ALA A 249 -12.26 3.09 5.49
N LEU A 250 -11.31 3.03 6.42
CA LEU A 250 -10.09 2.23 6.29
C LEU A 250 -10.38 0.73 6.26
N ALA A 251 -11.21 0.21 7.18
CA ALA A 251 -11.55 -1.20 7.24
C ALA A 251 -12.28 -1.66 5.96
N VAL A 252 -13.22 -0.86 5.46
CA VAL A 252 -13.92 -1.15 4.21
C VAL A 252 -12.96 -1.07 3.02
N CYS A 253 -12.02 -0.13 3.02
CA CYS A 253 -10.96 -0.06 2.02
C CYS A 253 -10.11 -1.34 1.99
N ASN A 254 -9.74 -1.88 3.15
CA ASN A 254 -8.98 -3.13 3.26
C ASN A 254 -9.79 -4.34 2.79
N LEU A 255 -11.10 -4.39 3.08
CA LEU A 255 -12.01 -5.40 2.54
C LEU A 255 -12.06 -5.34 1.00
N LEU A 256 -12.25 -4.15 0.43
CA LEU A 256 -12.25 -3.98 -1.03
C LEU A 256 -10.91 -4.32 -1.67
N GLN A 257 -9.79 -4.00 -1.01
CA GLN A 257 -8.46 -4.41 -1.46
C GLN A 257 -8.32 -5.94 -1.48
N ALA A 258 -8.70 -6.63 -0.41
CA ALA A 258 -8.67 -8.10 -0.34
C ALA A 258 -9.54 -8.75 -1.43
N ILE A 259 -10.71 -8.16 -1.72
CA ILE A 259 -11.59 -8.57 -2.83
C ILE A 259 -10.88 -8.39 -4.17
N ILE A 260 -10.28 -7.22 -4.43
CA ILE A 260 -9.59 -6.92 -5.69
C ILE A 260 -8.38 -7.85 -5.89
N ASP A 261 -7.59 -8.09 -4.85
CA ASP A 261 -6.40 -8.95 -4.90
C ASP A 261 -6.80 -10.41 -5.21
N SER A 262 -7.85 -10.90 -4.56
CA SER A 262 -8.38 -12.25 -4.77
C SER A 262 -8.94 -12.43 -6.19
N LEU A 263 -9.67 -11.44 -6.71
CA LEU A 263 -10.21 -11.45 -8.07
C LEU A 263 -9.13 -11.29 -9.14
N SER A 264 -8.10 -10.50 -8.86
CA SER A 264 -6.97 -10.27 -9.78
C SER A 264 -5.96 -11.42 -9.77
N GLY A 265 -5.93 -12.24 -8.70
CA GLY A 265 -4.93 -13.29 -8.52
C GLY A 265 -3.54 -12.78 -8.13
N GLU A 266 -3.46 -11.55 -7.61
CA GLU A 266 -2.21 -10.94 -7.13
C GLU A 266 -1.91 -11.29 -5.67
N ASP A 267 -2.73 -12.13 -5.04
CA ASP A 267 -2.52 -12.56 -3.67
C ASP A 267 -1.28 -13.47 -3.56
N LYS A 268 -0.34 -13.08 -2.71
CA LYS A 268 0.95 -13.76 -2.51
C LYS A 268 0.82 -15.06 -1.69
N ARG A 269 -0.35 -15.33 -1.13
CA ARG A 269 -0.58 -16.49 -0.27
C ARG A 269 -0.88 -17.74 -1.13
N GLU A 270 0.07 -18.68 -1.19
CA GLU A 270 -0.13 -19.99 -1.80
C GLU A 270 -1.16 -20.82 -1.02
N HIS A 271 -2.41 -20.87 -1.48
CA HIS A 271 -3.42 -21.74 -0.89
C HIS A 271 -3.51 -23.05 -1.67
N ARG A 272 -3.03 -24.15 -1.06
CA ARG A 272 -3.20 -25.51 -1.60
C ARG A 272 -4.60 -26.02 -1.28
N GLY A 273 -5.53 -25.96 -2.23
CA GLY A 273 -6.86 -26.53 -2.09
C GLY A 273 -7.57 -26.74 -3.44
N LYS A 274 -8.36 -27.81 -3.55
CA LYS A 274 -9.06 -28.26 -4.77
C LYS A 274 -10.30 -27.42 -5.14
N GLU A 275 -10.54 -26.29 -4.49
CA GLU A 275 -11.69 -25.41 -4.72
C GLU A 275 -11.33 -24.15 -5.51
N GLU A 276 -10.35 -24.23 -6.41
CA GLU A 276 -10.31 -23.34 -7.57
C GLU A 276 -11.47 -23.69 -8.52
N ALA A 277 -12.71 -23.51 -8.05
CA ALA A 277 -13.84 -23.47 -8.95
C ALA A 277 -13.52 -22.43 -10.02
N LEU A 278 -13.60 -22.82 -11.30
CA LEU A 278 -13.43 -21.95 -12.47
C LEU A 278 -14.40 -20.77 -12.36
N VAL A 279 -13.98 -19.69 -11.71
CA VAL A 279 -14.76 -18.45 -11.63
C VAL A 279 -14.65 -17.75 -12.98
N LEU A 280 -15.66 -17.98 -13.82
CA LEU A 280 -15.87 -17.24 -15.06
C LEU A 280 -16.26 -15.78 -14.72
N ASP A 281 -15.71 -14.80 -15.44
CA ASP A 281 -16.02 -13.34 -15.40
C ASP A 281 -15.40 -12.43 -14.31
N THR A 282 -14.23 -12.76 -13.73
CA THR A 282 -13.55 -11.86 -12.76
C THR A 282 -13.29 -10.44 -13.28
N LYS A 283 -13.07 -10.27 -14.60
CA LYS A 283 -12.87 -8.96 -15.25
C LYS A 283 -14.12 -8.07 -15.17
N LYS A 284 -15.33 -8.65 -15.21
CA LYS A 284 -16.59 -7.90 -15.13
C LYS A 284 -16.79 -7.37 -13.72
N ASP A 285 -16.54 -8.19 -12.71
CA ASP A 285 -16.66 -7.83 -11.30
C ASP A 285 -15.68 -6.69 -10.94
N LEU A 286 -14.44 -6.78 -11.42
CA LEU A 286 -13.45 -5.72 -11.25
C LEU A 286 -13.85 -4.40 -11.93
N LYS A 287 -14.42 -4.46 -13.13
CA LYS A 287 -14.97 -3.28 -13.82
C LYS A 287 -16.15 -2.68 -13.04
N GLN A 288 -17.02 -3.51 -12.48
CA GLN A 288 -18.11 -3.05 -11.63
C GLN A 288 -17.58 -2.36 -10.37
N ILE A 289 -16.64 -2.96 -9.63
CA ILE A 289 -16.01 -2.33 -8.46
C ILE A 289 -15.41 -0.97 -8.84
N THR A 290 -14.68 -0.92 -9.95
CA THR A 290 -14.06 0.31 -10.46
C THR A 290 -15.11 1.38 -10.78
N SER A 291 -16.22 1.01 -11.44
CA SER A 291 -17.31 1.94 -11.74
C SER A 291 -17.93 2.53 -10.48
N HIS A 292 -18.21 1.70 -9.47
CA HIS A 292 -18.78 2.15 -8.20
C HIS A 292 -17.83 3.10 -7.45
N LEU A 293 -16.53 2.79 -7.41
CA LEU A 293 -15.52 3.67 -6.82
C LEU A 293 -15.49 5.03 -7.54
N LEU A 294 -15.61 5.05 -8.88
CA LEU A 294 -15.68 6.28 -9.66
C LEU A 294 -16.97 7.08 -9.40
N ASP A 295 -18.12 6.42 -9.23
CA ASP A 295 -19.40 7.07 -8.91
C ASP A 295 -19.38 7.73 -7.51
N MET A 296 -18.73 7.07 -6.55
CA MET A 296 -18.52 7.60 -5.21
C MET A 296 -17.73 8.91 -5.19
N LEU A 297 -16.79 9.10 -6.13
CA LEU A 297 -16.00 10.32 -6.20
C LEU A 297 -16.85 11.58 -6.39
N VAL A 298 -17.99 11.48 -7.08
CA VAL A 298 -18.83 12.63 -7.42
C VAL A 298 -20.06 12.77 -6.50
N SER A 299 -20.34 11.76 -5.69
CA SER A 299 -21.49 11.76 -4.78
C SER A 299 -21.28 12.73 -3.60
N LYS A 300 -22.31 13.54 -3.32
CA LYS A 300 -22.36 14.42 -2.13
C LYS A 300 -22.58 13.65 -0.83
N LYS A 301 -23.08 12.41 -0.89
CA LYS A 301 -23.35 11.58 0.28
C LYS A 301 -22.09 10.97 0.89
N VAL A 302 -21.00 10.93 0.13
CA VAL A 302 -19.75 10.29 0.54
C VAL A 302 -18.91 11.28 1.34
N SER A 303 -18.45 10.85 2.52
CA SER A 303 -17.55 11.63 3.37
C SER A 303 -16.21 11.91 2.68
N GLY A 304 -15.50 12.97 3.11
CA GLY A 304 -14.18 13.29 2.54
C GLY A 304 -13.17 12.14 2.71
N GLN A 305 -13.19 11.49 3.87
CA GLN A 305 -12.34 10.33 4.15
C GLN A 305 -12.69 9.13 3.26
N GLY A 306 -13.99 8.83 3.07
CA GLY A 306 -14.42 7.79 2.15
C GLY A 306 -13.97 8.04 0.71
N ARG A 307 -14.01 9.29 0.26
CA ARG A 307 -13.51 9.68 -1.07
C ARG A 307 -11.99 9.50 -1.18
N ASP A 308 -11.23 9.85 -0.16
CA ASP A 308 -9.78 9.62 -0.13
C ASP A 308 -9.44 8.14 -0.23
N GLN A 309 -10.17 7.28 0.48
CA GLN A 309 -9.96 5.83 0.41
C GLN A 309 -10.35 5.26 -0.96
N ALA A 310 -11.43 5.74 -1.57
CA ALA A 310 -11.76 5.39 -2.95
C ALA A 310 -10.65 5.81 -3.94
N LEU A 311 -10.10 7.02 -3.80
CA LEU A 311 -8.95 7.46 -4.60
C LEU A 311 -7.69 6.61 -4.35
N ASN A 312 -7.44 6.17 -3.12
CA ASN A 312 -6.32 5.27 -2.81
C ASN A 312 -6.47 3.90 -3.49
N LEU A 313 -7.67 3.32 -3.44
CA LEU A 313 -7.96 2.05 -4.11
C LEU A 313 -7.75 2.15 -5.62
N LEU A 314 -8.21 3.24 -6.24
CA LEU A 314 -7.99 3.50 -7.66
C LEU A 314 -6.49 3.68 -7.95
N ASN A 315 -5.77 4.43 -7.12
CA ASN A 315 -4.32 4.68 -7.25
C ASN A 315 -3.45 3.42 -7.13
N LYS A 316 -3.91 2.42 -6.38
CA LYS A 316 -3.18 1.16 -6.14
C LYS A 316 -3.52 0.08 -7.18
N ASN A 317 -4.76 0.04 -7.66
CA ASN A 317 -5.29 -1.12 -8.40
C ASN A 317 -5.60 -0.87 -9.88
N VAL A 318 -5.70 0.39 -10.32
CA VAL A 318 -6.01 0.72 -11.73
C VAL A 318 -4.73 0.76 -12.57
N PRO A 319 -3.72 1.60 -12.25
CA PRO A 319 -2.48 1.65 -13.02
C PRO A 319 -1.69 0.36 -12.82
N ARG A 320 -0.98 -0.09 -13.85
CA ARG A 320 -0.14 -1.29 -13.75
C ARG A 320 1.02 -1.05 -12.78
N LYS A 321 1.31 -2.07 -11.95
CA LYS A 321 2.49 -2.10 -11.09
C LYS A 321 3.78 -2.28 -11.88
N ASP A 322 3.70 -3.05 -12.97
CA ASP A 322 4.82 -3.31 -13.89
C ASP A 322 4.44 -2.95 -15.32
N LEU A 323 5.19 -2.03 -15.92
CA LEU A 323 5.04 -1.59 -17.30
C LEU A 323 5.46 -2.67 -18.31
N ALA A 324 6.01 -3.80 -17.87
CA ALA A 324 6.22 -4.98 -18.71
C ALA A 324 4.90 -5.67 -19.11
N ILE A 325 3.84 -5.54 -18.30
CA ILE A 325 2.53 -6.17 -18.58
C ILE A 325 1.78 -5.40 -19.65
N HIS A 326 1.54 -5.99 -20.82
CA HIS A 326 0.93 -5.29 -21.96
C HIS A 326 -0.53 -4.85 -21.76
N ASP A 327 -1.33 -5.54 -20.95
CA ASP A 327 -2.78 -5.24 -20.76
C ASP A 327 -2.99 -3.95 -19.94
N ASN A 328 -3.37 -2.84 -20.60
CA ASN A 328 -3.80 -1.57 -19.99
C ASN A 328 -5.34 -1.37 -19.99
N SER A 329 -6.12 -2.43 -20.16
CA SER A 329 -7.58 -2.32 -20.33
C SER A 329 -8.31 -1.64 -19.16
N ARG A 330 -7.80 -1.77 -17.92
CA ARG A 330 -8.34 -1.10 -16.73
C ARG A 330 -8.12 0.42 -16.78
N THR A 331 -6.91 0.84 -17.14
CA THR A 331 -6.55 2.25 -17.29
C THR A 331 -7.39 2.90 -18.38
N ILE A 332 -7.51 2.28 -19.56
CA ILE A 332 -8.34 2.79 -20.66
C ILE A 332 -9.81 2.94 -20.20
N TYR A 333 -10.38 1.93 -19.54
CA TYR A 333 -11.75 2.00 -19.04
C TYR A 333 -11.98 3.18 -18.08
N VAL A 334 -11.02 3.45 -17.19
CA VAL A 334 -11.09 4.59 -16.25
C VAL A 334 -10.88 5.92 -16.96
N VAL A 335 -10.06 5.98 -18.01
CA VAL A 335 -9.92 7.18 -18.84
C VAL A 335 -11.26 7.51 -19.51
N ASP A 336 -11.89 6.53 -20.16
CA ASP A 336 -13.12 6.75 -20.92
C ASP A 336 -14.32 7.12 -20.03
N ASN A 337 -14.50 6.42 -18.89
CA ASN A 337 -15.70 6.54 -18.05
C ASN A 337 -15.48 7.33 -16.75
N GLY A 338 -14.23 7.51 -16.34
CA GLY A 338 -13.85 8.01 -15.02
C GLY A 338 -13.10 9.35 -15.03
N LEU A 339 -12.36 9.69 -16.09
CA LEU A 339 -11.50 10.87 -16.10
C LEU A 339 -12.27 12.16 -15.80
N ARG A 340 -13.44 12.37 -16.42
CA ARG A 340 -14.30 13.55 -16.13
C ARG A 340 -14.75 13.61 -14.66
N LYS A 341 -14.99 12.46 -14.03
CA LYS A 341 -15.37 12.36 -12.62
C LYS A 341 -14.19 12.72 -11.70
N ILE A 342 -13.00 12.25 -12.04
CA ILE A 342 -11.75 12.58 -11.32
C ILE A 342 -11.44 14.08 -11.46
N LEU A 343 -11.52 14.64 -12.68
CA LEU A 343 -11.34 16.08 -12.93
C LEU A 343 -12.34 16.94 -12.15
N LYS A 344 -13.57 16.46 -11.98
CA LYS A 344 -14.56 17.15 -11.14
C LYS A 344 -14.14 17.22 -9.68
N VAL A 345 -13.49 16.20 -9.13
CA VAL A 345 -12.97 16.21 -7.75
C VAL A 345 -11.76 17.14 -7.64
N VAL A 346 -10.84 17.11 -8.62
CA VAL A 346 -9.65 17.97 -8.64
C VAL A 346 -10.03 19.45 -8.69
N GLY A 347 -11.04 19.80 -9.49
CA GLY A 347 -11.52 21.16 -9.65
C GLY A 347 -12.38 21.70 -8.50
N GLN A 348 -12.63 20.94 -7.42
CA GLN A 348 -13.42 21.45 -6.31
C GLN A 348 -12.62 22.44 -5.44
N VAL A 349 -13.30 23.52 -5.04
CA VAL A 349 -12.78 24.53 -4.12
C VAL A 349 -13.59 24.48 -2.82
N PRO A 350 -12.95 24.30 -1.64
CA PRO A 350 -13.62 24.15 -0.34
C PRO A 350 -14.64 25.25 0.00
N ASP A 351 -14.35 26.49 -0.41
CA ASP A 351 -15.12 27.68 -0.02
C ASP A 351 -16.32 27.98 -0.94
N LEU A 352 -16.57 27.15 -1.98
CA LEU A 352 -17.67 27.35 -2.93
C LEU A 352 -18.92 26.53 -2.57
N PRO A 353 -20.14 27.06 -2.82
CA PRO A 353 -21.41 26.40 -2.46
C PRO A 353 -21.66 25.06 -3.18
N SER A 354 -20.98 24.80 -4.30
CA SER A 354 -21.05 23.53 -5.03
C SER A 354 -20.12 22.44 -4.50
N CYS A 355 -19.36 22.72 -3.44
CA CYS A 355 -18.28 21.86 -2.96
C CYS A 355 -18.77 20.49 -2.50
N LEU A 356 -17.97 19.46 -2.80
CA LEU A 356 -18.16 18.12 -2.26
C LEU A 356 -17.47 18.02 -0.88
N PRO A 357 -17.87 17.09 0.01
CA PRO A 357 -17.15 16.88 1.27
C PRO A 357 -15.71 16.42 1.03
N LEU A 358 -14.69 17.24 1.29
CA LEU A 358 -13.29 16.97 0.91
C LEU A 358 -12.36 17.04 2.12
N THR A 359 -11.26 16.28 2.06
CA THR A 359 -10.11 16.48 2.95
C THR A 359 -9.05 17.32 2.23
N ASP A 360 -8.01 17.72 2.96
CA ASP A 360 -6.86 18.41 2.39
C ASP A 360 -6.06 17.55 1.41
N ASN A 361 -6.13 16.23 1.56
CA ASN A 361 -5.34 15.29 0.78
C ASN A 361 -6.08 14.86 -0.50
N THR A 362 -7.40 15.03 -0.58
CA THR A 362 -8.21 14.55 -1.71
C THR A 362 -7.70 15.07 -3.05
N ARG A 363 -7.34 16.36 -3.12
CA ARG A 363 -6.81 16.98 -4.34
C ARG A 363 -5.50 16.33 -4.78
N MET A 364 -4.55 16.19 -3.85
CA MET A 364 -3.25 15.57 -4.11
C MET A 364 -3.42 14.12 -4.57
N LEU A 365 -4.27 13.33 -3.91
CA LEU A 365 -4.54 11.94 -4.28
C LEU A 365 -5.15 11.81 -5.68
N ALA A 366 -6.04 12.73 -6.05
CA ALA A 366 -6.62 12.78 -7.38
C ALA A 366 -5.60 13.21 -8.44
N SER A 367 -4.72 14.18 -8.16
CA SER A 367 -3.63 14.56 -9.06
C SER A 367 -2.62 13.42 -9.27
N ILE A 368 -2.28 12.68 -8.22
CA ILE A 368 -1.42 11.47 -8.31
C ILE A 368 -2.10 10.42 -9.21
N LEU A 369 -3.42 10.23 -9.09
CA LEU A 369 -4.16 9.29 -9.92
C LEU A 369 -4.11 9.69 -11.39
N ILE A 370 -4.36 10.96 -11.71
CA ILE A 370 -4.25 11.48 -13.08
C ILE A 370 -2.83 11.25 -13.63
N ASN A 371 -1.80 11.52 -12.83
CA ASN A 371 -0.42 11.30 -13.25
C ASN A 371 -0.14 9.83 -13.56
N LYS A 372 -0.50 8.92 -12.64
CA LYS A 372 -0.31 7.49 -12.84
C LYS A 372 -1.10 6.95 -14.04
N LEU A 373 -2.32 7.43 -14.26
CA LEU A 373 -3.12 7.06 -15.43
C LEU A 373 -2.44 7.53 -16.72
N TYR A 374 -1.90 8.74 -16.73
CA TYR A 374 -1.21 9.31 -17.90
C TYR A 374 0.12 8.60 -18.20
N ASP A 375 0.92 8.31 -17.18
CA ASP A 375 2.19 7.57 -17.30
C ASP A 375 1.97 6.11 -17.77
N ASP A 376 0.82 5.52 -17.43
CA ASP A 376 0.46 4.17 -17.86
C ASP A 376 -0.03 4.09 -19.32
N LEU A 377 -0.27 5.22 -19.99
CA LEU A 377 -0.62 5.26 -21.43
C LEU A 377 0.62 4.95 -22.28
N ARG A 378 0.47 4.07 -23.27
CA ARG A 378 1.61 3.59 -24.07
C ARG A 378 1.76 4.34 -25.39
N CYS A 379 0.65 4.64 -26.06
CA CYS A 379 0.69 5.17 -27.42
C CYS A 379 0.21 6.62 -27.52
N ASP A 380 0.67 7.32 -28.55
CA ASP A 380 0.30 8.72 -28.78
C ASP A 380 -1.21 8.92 -28.99
N PRO A 381 -1.95 8.02 -29.70
CA PRO A 381 -3.40 8.12 -29.79
C PRO A 381 -4.14 8.05 -28.44
N GLU A 382 -3.67 7.21 -27.50
CA GLU A 382 -4.22 7.14 -26.15
C GLU A 382 -4.00 8.46 -25.39
N ARG A 383 -2.79 9.02 -25.47
CA ARG A 383 -2.44 10.32 -24.86
C ARG A 383 -3.22 11.47 -25.49
N ASP A 384 -3.42 11.42 -26.80
CA ASP A 384 -4.25 12.36 -27.55
C ASP A 384 -5.72 12.30 -27.11
N HIS A 385 -6.25 11.09 -26.90
CA HIS A 385 -7.61 10.91 -26.40
C HIS A 385 -7.77 11.48 -24.99
N PHE A 386 -6.83 11.16 -24.09
CA PHE A 386 -6.79 11.70 -22.73
C PHE A 386 -6.75 13.24 -22.74
N ARG A 387 -5.90 13.84 -23.58
CA ARG A 387 -5.80 15.28 -23.74
C ARG A 387 -7.13 15.89 -24.20
N LYS A 388 -7.75 15.33 -25.24
CA LYS A 388 -9.04 15.82 -25.77
C LYS A 388 -10.13 15.83 -24.69
N ILE A 389 -10.21 14.79 -23.86
CA ILE A 389 -11.18 14.76 -22.75
C ILE A 389 -10.93 15.91 -21.76
N CYS A 390 -9.67 16.18 -21.42
CA CYS A 390 -9.30 17.29 -20.53
C CYS A 390 -9.60 18.66 -21.17
N GLU A 391 -9.24 18.86 -22.43
CA GLU A 391 -9.53 20.09 -23.19
C GLU A 391 -11.04 20.34 -23.24
N GLU A 392 -11.83 19.36 -23.66
CA GLU A 392 -13.29 19.45 -23.70
C GLU A 392 -13.87 19.76 -22.32
N TYR A 393 -13.39 19.11 -21.27
CA TYR A 393 -13.86 19.35 -19.91
C TYR A 393 -13.62 20.80 -19.46
N ILE A 394 -12.44 21.35 -19.76
CA ILE A 394 -12.09 22.73 -19.45
C ILE A 394 -12.92 23.70 -20.29
N THR A 395 -13.03 23.47 -21.61
CA THR A 395 -13.83 24.31 -22.51
C THR A 395 -15.31 24.32 -22.16
N ILE A 396 -15.89 23.19 -21.74
CA ILE A 396 -17.30 23.13 -21.30
C ILE A 396 -17.54 24.00 -20.06
N ARG A 397 -16.58 24.04 -19.13
CA ARG A 397 -16.69 24.83 -17.91
C ARG A 397 -16.32 26.30 -18.10
N MET A 398 -15.32 26.58 -18.94
CA MET A 398 -14.96 27.92 -19.34
C MET A 398 -15.86 28.36 -20.49
N ARG A 399 -17.01 28.98 -20.19
CA ARG A 399 -17.79 29.67 -21.22
C ARG A 399 -17.04 30.95 -21.65
N ILE A 400 -16.10 30.79 -22.57
CA ILE A 400 -15.32 31.88 -23.22
C ILE A 400 -16.24 32.84 -24.00
N GLN A 401 -17.49 32.47 -24.28
CA GLN A 401 -18.39 33.21 -25.15
C GLN A 401 -18.76 34.62 -24.64
N ILE A 402 -18.75 34.87 -23.32
CA ILE A 402 -19.20 36.16 -22.78
C ILE A 402 -18.13 37.23 -22.95
N VAL A 403 -16.84 36.90 -22.74
CA VAL A 403 -15.75 37.88 -22.88
C VAL A 403 -15.54 38.25 -24.34
N LEU A 404 -15.62 37.28 -25.26
CA LEU A 404 -15.47 37.56 -26.69
C LEU A 404 -16.67 38.32 -27.27
N ASN A 405 -17.92 37.97 -26.92
CA ASN A 405 -19.09 38.67 -27.46
C ASN A 405 -19.24 40.09 -26.89
N LEU A 406 -19.03 40.31 -25.59
CA LEU A 406 -19.06 41.67 -25.02
C LEU A 406 -17.94 42.55 -25.59
N ALA A 407 -16.71 42.00 -25.69
CA ALA A 407 -15.60 42.72 -26.30
C ALA A 407 -15.86 43.01 -27.80
N LEU A 408 -16.38 42.05 -28.58
CA LEU A 408 -16.70 42.27 -30.01
C LEU A 408 -17.85 43.27 -30.21
N THR A 409 -18.91 43.24 -29.39
CA THR A 409 -20.01 44.21 -29.49
C THR A 409 -19.60 45.63 -29.08
N GLN A 410 -18.64 45.80 -28.16
CA GLN A 410 -18.15 47.13 -27.79
C GLN A 410 -17.08 47.66 -28.74
N ILE A 411 -16.21 46.79 -29.27
CA ILE A 411 -15.18 47.14 -30.27
C ILE A 411 -15.82 47.57 -31.60
N GLN A 412 -16.96 47.00 -32.01
CA GLN A 412 -17.70 47.49 -33.18
C GLN A 412 -18.29 48.90 -33.02
N SER A 413 -18.33 49.47 -31.81
CA SER A 413 -18.91 50.80 -31.55
C SER A 413 -17.88 51.91 -31.34
N GLN A 414 -16.61 51.61 -31.06
CA GLN A 414 -15.56 52.62 -30.88
C GLN A 414 -14.25 52.21 -31.55
N VAL A 415 -13.89 52.97 -32.59
CA VAL A 415 -12.59 52.92 -33.26
C VAL A 415 -11.52 53.32 -32.23
N VAL A 416 -10.64 52.39 -31.84
CA VAL A 416 -9.50 52.69 -30.97
C VAL A 416 -8.24 52.04 -31.52
N ASP A 417 -7.39 52.85 -32.13
CA ASP A 417 -6.10 52.50 -32.73
C ASP A 417 -4.96 52.49 -31.69
N SER A 418 -4.98 51.57 -30.71
CA SER A 418 -3.75 51.24 -29.95
C SER A 418 -3.88 49.93 -29.15
N ALA A 419 -2.83 49.09 -29.22
CA ALA A 419 -2.77 47.80 -28.53
C ALA A 419 -2.75 47.93 -26.99
N ASP A 420 -2.23 49.04 -26.46
CA ASP A 420 -2.14 49.29 -25.01
C ASP A 420 -3.49 49.69 -24.40
N LEU A 421 -4.34 50.42 -25.13
CA LEU A 421 -5.68 50.77 -24.66
C LEU A 421 -6.61 49.56 -24.67
N LEU A 422 -6.45 48.64 -25.62
CA LEU A 422 -7.24 47.40 -25.70
C LEU A 422 -7.02 46.52 -24.46
N PHE A 423 -5.77 46.44 -23.96
CA PHE A 423 -5.41 45.74 -22.73
C PHE A 423 -6.01 46.41 -21.48
N LEU A 424 -5.96 47.74 -21.40
CA LEU A 424 -6.56 48.51 -20.31
C LEU A 424 -8.09 48.44 -20.32
N THR A 425 -8.71 48.41 -21.50
CA THR A 425 -10.17 48.37 -21.67
C THR A 425 -10.71 46.97 -21.34
N ILE A 426 -10.00 45.90 -21.69
CA ILE A 426 -10.31 44.53 -21.24
C ILE A 426 -10.21 44.43 -19.71
N LEU A 427 -9.15 44.99 -19.10
CA LEU A 427 -9.04 45.06 -17.64
C LEU A 427 -10.21 45.84 -17.02
N THR A 428 -10.54 47.01 -17.56
CA THR A 428 -11.57 47.89 -17.01
C THR A 428 -13.00 47.34 -17.21
N LEU A 429 -13.26 46.61 -18.29
CA LEU A 429 -14.54 45.93 -18.54
C LEU A 429 -14.70 44.65 -17.70
N CYS A 430 -13.62 43.89 -17.46
CA CYS A 430 -13.61 42.78 -16.50
C CYS A 430 -13.96 43.25 -15.08
N PHE A 431 -13.61 44.48 -14.70
CA PHE A 431 -13.89 45.04 -13.37
C PHE A 431 -15.32 45.60 -13.20
N ARG A 432 -16.07 45.90 -14.27
CA ARG A 432 -17.34 46.66 -14.19
C ARG A 432 -18.61 45.92 -14.63
N GLY A 433 -18.50 44.71 -15.17
CA GLY A 433 -19.66 43.92 -15.57
C GLY A 433 -20.42 43.37 -14.36
N LYS A 434 -21.76 43.47 -14.36
CA LYS A 434 -22.62 42.65 -13.48
C LYS A 434 -22.48 41.19 -13.92
N PHE A 435 -21.45 40.51 -13.42
CA PHE A 435 -21.18 39.10 -13.68
C PHE A 435 -22.13 38.23 -12.86
N ASP A 436 -22.73 37.22 -13.49
CA ASP A 436 -23.52 36.22 -12.78
C ASP A 436 -22.57 35.39 -11.89
N PRO A 437 -22.75 35.38 -10.55
CA PRO A 437 -21.85 34.68 -9.64
C PRO A 437 -21.67 33.18 -9.96
N GLN A 438 -22.70 32.56 -10.56
CA GLN A 438 -22.69 31.13 -10.90
C GLN A 438 -21.72 30.77 -12.05
N ASP A 439 -21.41 31.73 -12.94
CA ASP A 439 -20.49 31.49 -14.05
C ASP A 439 -19.04 31.72 -13.65
N MET A 440 -18.77 32.59 -12.67
CA MET A 440 -17.42 32.74 -12.09
C MET A 440 -16.98 31.50 -11.31
N ASP A 441 -17.88 30.88 -10.55
CA ASP A 441 -17.56 29.66 -9.80
C ASP A 441 -17.16 28.50 -10.74
N LYS A 442 -17.72 28.43 -11.96
CA LYS A 442 -17.31 27.44 -12.98
C LYS A 442 -15.92 27.73 -13.53
N ASN A 443 -15.59 29.00 -13.77
CA ASN A 443 -14.27 29.43 -14.22
C ASN A 443 -13.20 29.15 -13.16
N VAL A 444 -13.48 29.46 -11.89
CA VAL A 444 -12.58 29.16 -10.77
C VAL A 444 -12.34 27.65 -10.65
N ASN A 445 -13.40 26.83 -10.74
CA ASN A 445 -13.25 25.37 -10.75
C ASN A 445 -12.44 24.86 -11.96
N ALA A 446 -12.53 25.51 -13.13
CA ALA A 446 -11.76 25.15 -14.32
C ALA A 446 -10.27 25.46 -14.13
N ILE A 447 -9.93 26.65 -13.63
CA ILE A 447 -8.55 27.02 -13.30
C ILE A 447 -7.99 26.13 -12.19
N GLN A 448 -8.79 25.78 -11.19
CA GLN A 448 -8.41 24.82 -10.16
C GLN A 448 -8.13 23.42 -10.74
N THR A 449 -8.91 23.01 -11.75
CA THR A 449 -8.68 21.74 -12.46
C THR A 449 -7.33 21.77 -13.18
N VAL A 450 -7.03 22.85 -13.92
CA VAL A 450 -5.73 23.04 -14.59
C VAL A 450 -4.59 23.03 -13.57
N SER A 451 -4.75 23.72 -12.45
CA SER A 451 -3.80 23.72 -11.33
C SER A 451 -3.51 22.31 -10.80
N GLY A 452 -4.54 21.48 -10.63
CA GLY A 452 -4.36 20.09 -10.19
C GLY A 452 -3.69 19.21 -11.24
N ILE A 453 -3.98 19.41 -12.53
CA ILE A 453 -3.30 18.70 -13.62
C ILE A 453 -1.81 19.07 -13.67
N LEU A 454 -1.46 20.35 -13.45
CA LEU A 454 -0.06 20.80 -13.37
C LEU A 454 0.71 20.14 -12.22
N GLN A 455 0.05 19.74 -11.13
CA GLN A 455 0.68 18.97 -10.05
C GLN A 455 0.86 17.47 -10.38
N GLY A 456 0.07 16.96 -11.34
CA GLY A 456 0.15 15.59 -11.84
C GLY A 456 0.93 15.55 -13.17
N PRO A 457 0.29 15.25 -14.31
CA PRO A 457 0.96 15.24 -15.61
C PRO A 457 1.26 16.67 -16.08
N PHE A 458 2.41 17.18 -15.66
CA PHE A 458 2.82 18.57 -15.86
C PHE A 458 2.86 18.98 -17.35
N ASP A 459 3.35 18.12 -18.24
CA ASP A 459 3.42 18.43 -19.68
C ASP A 459 2.03 18.62 -20.30
N LEU A 460 1.03 17.84 -19.87
CA LEU A 460 -0.36 18.03 -20.26
C LEU A 460 -0.93 19.34 -19.68
N GLY A 461 -0.65 19.62 -18.40
CA GLY A 461 -1.06 20.87 -17.77
C GLY A 461 -0.56 22.11 -18.51
N ASN A 462 0.68 22.08 -19.02
CA ASN A 462 1.22 23.17 -19.83
C ASN A 462 0.53 23.33 -21.18
N GLN A 463 0.18 22.22 -21.84
CA GLN A 463 -0.59 22.29 -23.08
C GLN A 463 -1.96 22.94 -22.83
N LEU A 464 -2.61 22.61 -21.71
CA LEU A 464 -3.88 23.20 -21.31
C LEU A 464 -3.76 24.70 -20.97
N LEU A 465 -2.65 25.13 -20.35
CA LEU A 465 -2.37 26.56 -20.16
C LEU A 465 -2.22 27.31 -21.50
N GLY A 466 -1.71 26.65 -22.53
CA GLY A 466 -1.60 27.22 -23.88
C GLY A 466 -2.94 27.39 -24.61
N MET A 467 -4.04 26.87 -24.06
CA MET A 467 -5.37 27.07 -24.64
C MET A 467 -5.80 28.54 -24.53
N LYS A 468 -6.39 29.06 -25.60
CA LYS A 468 -6.90 30.44 -25.68
C LYS A 468 -7.87 30.72 -24.52
N GLY A 469 -7.62 31.76 -23.74
CA GLY A 469 -8.49 32.20 -22.64
C GLY A 469 -8.13 31.65 -21.26
N VAL A 470 -7.32 30.57 -21.14
CA VAL A 470 -6.97 30.00 -19.81
C VAL A 470 -6.04 30.93 -19.04
N MET A 471 -4.97 31.41 -19.67
CA MET A 471 -4.03 32.33 -19.03
C MET A 471 -4.66 33.69 -18.75
N GLU A 472 -5.47 34.21 -19.67
CA GLU A 472 -6.18 35.47 -19.51
C GLU A 472 -7.16 35.40 -18.33
N MET A 473 -7.89 34.29 -18.19
CA MET A 473 -8.76 34.04 -17.05
C MET A 473 -7.96 33.93 -15.74
N MET A 474 -6.83 33.21 -15.73
CA MET A 474 -5.97 33.10 -14.55
C MET A 474 -5.47 34.49 -14.08
N VAL A 475 -5.05 35.36 -15.01
CA VAL A 475 -4.63 36.73 -14.69
C VAL A 475 -5.82 37.59 -14.23
N ALA A 476 -7.00 37.43 -14.83
CA ALA A 476 -8.19 38.15 -14.40
C ALA A 476 -8.61 37.78 -12.96
N LEU A 477 -8.55 36.49 -12.60
CA LEU A 477 -8.88 36.01 -11.25
C LEU A 477 -7.89 36.53 -10.18
N CYS A 478 -6.63 36.76 -10.53
CA CYS A 478 -5.67 37.42 -9.65
C CYS A 478 -6.07 38.86 -9.28
N GLY A 479 -6.82 39.54 -10.14
CA GLY A 479 -7.35 40.88 -9.89
C GLY A 479 -8.73 40.90 -9.20
N SER A 480 -9.37 39.74 -9.01
CA SER A 480 -10.71 39.65 -8.41
C SER A 480 -10.71 40.16 -6.96
N GLU A 481 -11.78 40.77 -6.48
CA GLU A 481 -11.93 41.15 -5.07
C GLU A 481 -12.25 39.94 -4.16
N ARG A 482 -12.70 38.82 -4.74
CA ARG A 482 -13.03 37.59 -4.00
C ARG A 482 -11.76 36.84 -3.62
N GLU A 483 -11.60 36.57 -2.32
CA GLU A 483 -10.42 35.87 -1.80
C GLU A 483 -10.23 34.46 -2.38
N ALA A 484 -11.32 33.71 -2.59
CA ALA A 484 -11.26 32.35 -3.15
C ALA A 484 -10.74 32.33 -4.59
N ASP A 485 -11.15 33.31 -5.41
CA ASP A 485 -10.74 33.46 -6.79
C ASP A 485 -9.23 33.78 -6.87
N GLN A 486 -8.78 34.74 -6.06
CA GLN A 486 -7.37 35.11 -5.96
C GLN A 486 -6.52 33.93 -5.49
N LEU A 487 -6.99 33.16 -4.49
CA LEU A 487 -6.27 32.01 -3.94
C LEU A 487 -6.00 30.96 -5.01
N VAL A 488 -7.04 30.58 -5.76
CA VAL A 488 -6.97 29.58 -6.84
C VAL A 488 -6.03 30.05 -7.95
N ALA A 489 -6.12 31.33 -8.33
CA ALA A 489 -5.27 31.90 -9.37
C ALA A 489 -3.78 31.94 -8.96
N VAL A 490 -3.50 32.30 -7.71
CA VAL A 490 -2.13 32.29 -7.16
C VAL A 490 -1.60 30.86 -7.10
N GLU A 491 -2.38 29.88 -6.62
CA GLU A 491 -1.96 28.47 -6.63
C GLU A 491 -1.65 27.99 -8.07
N ALA A 492 -2.52 28.28 -9.05
CA ALA A 492 -2.30 27.91 -10.44
C ALA A 492 -1.00 28.51 -11.03
N LEU A 493 -0.70 29.77 -10.73
CA LEU A 493 0.56 30.43 -11.12
C LEU A 493 1.78 29.74 -10.51
N ILE A 494 1.71 29.33 -9.24
CA ILE A 494 2.79 28.61 -8.56
C ILE A 494 3.04 27.26 -9.23
N HIS A 495 2.00 26.54 -9.63
CA HIS A 495 2.18 25.24 -10.28
C HIS A 495 2.68 25.37 -11.72
N ALA A 496 2.27 26.42 -12.44
CA ALA A 496 2.77 26.74 -13.78
C ALA A 496 4.28 27.03 -13.82
N SER A 497 4.86 27.56 -12.74
CA SER A 497 6.27 27.99 -12.70
C SER A 497 7.31 26.87 -12.55
N THR A 498 6.96 25.60 -12.78
CA THR A 498 7.82 24.45 -12.46
C THR A 498 8.92 24.14 -13.51
N LYS A 499 8.80 24.60 -14.76
CA LYS A 499 9.79 24.32 -15.84
C LYS A 499 10.15 25.58 -16.61
N LEU A 500 11.45 25.91 -16.69
CA LEU A 500 11.98 27.15 -17.27
C LEU A 500 11.65 27.37 -18.75
N SER A 501 11.61 26.32 -19.56
CA SER A 501 11.84 26.44 -21.02
C SER A 501 10.67 27.01 -21.83
N ARG A 502 9.46 27.15 -21.26
CA ARG A 502 8.27 27.68 -21.96
C ARG A 502 7.38 28.60 -21.12
N ALA A 503 7.82 28.99 -19.92
CA ALA A 503 7.07 29.86 -19.00
C ALA A 503 7.50 31.33 -19.05
N THR A 504 8.22 31.80 -20.09
CA THR A 504 8.77 33.17 -20.14
C THR A 504 7.69 34.25 -20.00
N PHE A 505 6.51 34.06 -20.60
CA PHE A 505 5.38 34.99 -20.46
C PHE A 505 4.82 35.02 -19.02
N ILE A 506 4.69 33.85 -18.39
CA ILE A 506 4.20 33.70 -17.01
C ILE A 506 5.24 34.23 -16.01
N ILE A 507 6.54 34.04 -16.27
CA ILE A 507 7.62 34.54 -15.43
C ILE A 507 7.69 36.08 -15.50
N THR A 508 7.61 36.67 -16.70
CA THR A 508 7.70 38.13 -16.88
C THR A 508 6.48 38.86 -16.29
N ASN A 509 5.25 38.38 -16.56
CA ASN A 509 4.02 39.05 -16.12
C ASN A 509 3.52 38.57 -14.75
N GLY A 510 3.81 37.31 -14.37
CA GLY A 510 3.38 36.74 -13.09
C GLY A 510 4.16 37.29 -11.90
N VAL A 511 5.45 37.63 -12.06
CA VAL A 511 6.25 38.21 -10.96
C VAL A 511 5.73 39.61 -10.58
N SER A 512 5.39 40.46 -11.56
CA SER A 512 4.84 41.80 -11.28
C SER A 512 3.47 41.71 -10.61
N LEU A 513 2.63 40.78 -11.07
CA LEU A 513 1.31 40.50 -10.50
C LEU A 513 1.39 39.98 -9.06
N LEU A 514 2.23 38.97 -8.79
CA LEU A 514 2.45 38.45 -7.44
C LEU A 514 3.03 39.52 -6.50
N LYS A 515 3.96 40.36 -6.98
CA LYS A 515 4.48 41.51 -6.18
C LYS A 515 3.37 42.51 -5.85
N SER A 516 2.44 42.76 -6.78
CA SER A 516 1.29 43.63 -6.55
C SER A 516 0.39 43.04 -5.46
N ILE A 517 -0.03 41.77 -5.62
CA ILE A 517 -0.87 41.04 -4.67
C ILE A 517 -0.23 41.00 -3.28
N TYR A 518 1.07 40.74 -3.19
CA TYR A 518 1.79 40.67 -1.92
C TYR A 518 1.76 42.00 -1.13
N LYS A 519 1.75 43.14 -1.85
CA LYS A 519 1.69 44.48 -1.27
C LYS A 519 0.27 44.91 -0.90
N THR A 520 -0.72 44.56 -1.72
CA THR A 520 -2.11 44.99 -1.54
C THR A 520 -2.88 44.12 -0.56
N THR A 521 -2.56 42.84 -0.46
CA THR A 521 -3.37 41.87 0.28
C THR A 521 -3.11 41.93 1.79
N LYS A 522 -4.20 42.02 2.57
CA LYS A 522 -4.18 41.95 4.04
C LYS A 522 -4.37 40.52 4.56
N ASN A 523 -4.91 39.62 3.75
CA ASN A 523 -5.15 38.22 4.11
C ASN A 523 -3.83 37.42 4.13
N GLU A 524 -3.49 36.85 5.29
CA GLU A 524 -2.26 36.07 5.47
C GLU A 524 -2.21 34.82 4.58
N LYS A 525 -3.35 34.18 4.28
CA LYS A 525 -3.41 32.95 3.46
C LYS A 525 -2.94 33.17 2.02
N ILE A 526 -3.38 34.27 1.42
CA ILE A 526 -3.01 34.68 0.07
C ILE A 526 -1.59 35.23 0.09
N LYS A 527 -1.23 36.01 1.11
CA LYS A 527 0.10 36.60 1.26
C LYS A 527 1.21 35.55 1.36
N ILE A 528 0.99 34.48 2.14
CA ILE A 528 1.94 33.38 2.29
C ILE A 528 2.11 32.63 0.95
N ARG A 529 1.02 32.24 0.29
CA ARG A 529 1.07 31.58 -1.03
C ARG A 529 1.75 32.43 -2.10
N THR A 530 1.44 33.72 -2.13
CA THR A 530 2.05 34.69 -3.04
C THR A 530 3.57 34.76 -2.82
N LEU A 531 4.01 34.76 -1.56
CA LEU A 531 5.44 34.68 -1.25
C LEU A 531 6.06 33.39 -1.77
N VAL A 532 5.42 32.24 -1.58
CA VAL A 532 5.92 30.95 -2.09
C VAL A 532 6.09 31.00 -3.61
N GLY A 533 5.12 31.58 -4.34
CA GLY A 533 5.25 31.78 -5.78
C GLY A 533 6.42 32.65 -6.18
N LEU A 534 6.67 33.75 -5.45
CA LEU A 534 7.85 34.58 -5.66
C LEU A 534 9.15 33.80 -5.37
N CYS A 535 9.22 33.06 -4.26
CA CYS A 535 10.38 32.25 -3.90
C CYS A 535 10.68 31.19 -4.97
N LYS A 536 9.65 30.50 -5.46
CA LYS A 536 9.77 29.49 -6.51
C LYS A 536 10.24 30.09 -7.83
N LEU A 537 9.63 31.20 -8.27
CA LEU A 537 10.03 31.92 -9.49
C LEU A 537 11.46 32.46 -9.41
N GLY A 538 11.88 32.95 -8.24
CA GLY A 538 13.26 33.39 -8.04
C GLY A 538 14.27 32.25 -7.95
N SER A 539 13.86 31.05 -7.52
CA SER A 539 14.68 29.84 -7.55
C SER A 539 14.78 29.20 -8.95
N ALA A 540 13.85 29.52 -9.85
CA ALA A 540 13.82 29.02 -11.22
C ALA A 540 14.93 29.64 -12.11
N GLY A 541 15.86 30.43 -11.56
CA GLY A 541 17.04 30.95 -12.27
C GLY A 541 18.22 29.99 -12.34
N GLY A 542 18.17 28.83 -11.67
CA GLY A 542 19.27 27.85 -11.68
C GLY A 542 20.52 28.28 -10.90
N THR A 543 21.65 27.60 -11.16
CA THR A 543 22.97 27.86 -10.56
C THR A 543 23.68 29.09 -11.14
N ASP A 544 23.09 29.72 -12.16
CA ASP A 544 23.66 30.91 -12.79
C ASP A 544 23.47 32.11 -11.87
N TYR A 545 24.58 32.59 -11.30
CA TYR A 545 24.63 33.74 -10.40
C TYR A 545 23.97 35.00 -11.01
N GLY A 546 23.95 35.11 -12.34
CA GLY A 546 23.32 36.21 -13.09
C GLY A 546 21.78 36.14 -13.23
N LEU A 547 21.14 35.04 -12.83
CA LEU A 547 19.68 34.84 -12.93
C LEU A 547 18.95 34.95 -11.57
N ARG A 548 19.67 35.28 -10.49
CA ARG A 548 19.05 35.56 -9.17
C ARG A 548 18.12 36.78 -9.30
N GLN A 549 16.81 36.55 -9.27
CA GLN A 549 15.81 37.64 -9.28
C GLN A 549 15.70 38.39 -7.94
N PHE A 550 16.37 37.89 -6.91
CA PHE A 550 16.40 38.45 -5.56
C PHE A 550 17.71 39.19 -5.34
N ALA A 551 17.64 40.47 -4.95
CA ALA A 551 18.81 41.25 -4.55
C ALA A 551 19.53 40.59 -3.35
N GLU A 552 20.85 40.75 -3.25
CA GLU A 552 21.65 40.24 -2.10
C GLU A 552 21.00 40.61 -0.75
N GLY A 553 20.91 39.63 0.16
CA GLY A 553 20.31 39.77 1.50
C GLY A 553 18.77 39.78 1.55
N SER A 554 18.07 39.71 0.41
CA SER A 554 16.59 39.60 0.41
C SER A 554 16.09 38.20 0.72
N THR A 555 16.86 37.15 0.39
CA THR A 555 16.55 35.73 0.68
C THR A 555 16.45 35.47 2.18
N GLU A 556 17.40 35.97 2.98
CA GLU A 556 17.36 35.86 4.45
C GLU A 556 16.14 36.53 5.08
N LYS A 557 15.76 37.72 4.59
CA LYS A 557 14.58 38.44 5.09
C LYS A 557 13.30 37.66 4.81
N LEU A 558 13.18 37.08 3.62
CA LEU A 558 12.05 36.23 3.26
C LEU A 558 12.02 34.95 4.11
N ALA A 559 13.19 34.34 4.35
CA ALA A 559 13.29 33.15 5.21
C ALA A 559 12.88 33.45 6.65
N LYS A 560 13.34 34.57 7.24
CA LYS A 560 12.92 35.04 8.58
C LYS A 560 11.39 35.24 8.65
N GLN A 561 10.78 35.77 7.60
CA GLN A 561 9.33 35.93 7.54
C GLN A 561 8.60 34.58 7.49
N CYS A 562 9.07 33.62 6.69
CA CYS A 562 8.50 32.27 6.64
C CYS A 562 8.61 31.54 7.99
N ARG A 563 9.75 31.67 8.68
CA ARG A 563 9.95 31.14 10.04
C ARG A 563 8.95 31.73 11.03
N LYS A 564 8.74 33.05 10.98
CA LYS A 564 7.75 33.72 11.84
C LYS A 564 6.32 33.19 11.61
N TRP A 565 5.93 32.96 10.37
CA TRP A 565 4.62 32.37 10.05
C TRP A 565 4.50 30.91 10.47
N LEU A 566 5.58 30.14 10.34
CA LEU A 566 5.64 28.75 10.77
C LEU A 566 5.43 28.60 12.29
N CYS A 567 6.09 29.46 13.06
CA CYS A 567 5.98 29.48 14.53
C CYS A 567 4.69 30.11 15.05
N ASN A 568 3.91 30.79 14.21
CA ASN A 568 2.69 31.45 14.64
C ASN A 568 1.53 30.44 14.75
N ALA A 569 1.18 30.07 15.98
CA ALA A 569 0.07 29.16 16.28
C ALA A 569 -1.32 29.72 15.89
N ALA A 570 -1.46 31.03 15.69
CA ALA A 570 -2.71 31.63 15.23
C ALA A 570 -3.00 31.35 13.75
N ILE A 571 -1.99 30.97 12.97
CA ILE A 571 -2.15 30.64 11.54
C ILE A 571 -2.57 29.18 11.42
N ASP A 572 -3.58 28.94 10.59
CA ASP A 572 -4.11 27.60 10.35
C ASP A 572 -3.02 26.64 9.82
N THR A 573 -3.13 25.38 10.21
CA THR A 573 -2.18 24.32 9.86
C THR A 573 -1.96 24.20 8.34
N ARG A 574 -2.98 24.45 7.52
CA ARG A 574 -2.89 24.33 6.05
C ARG A 574 -2.08 25.48 5.46
N THR A 575 -2.25 26.68 5.98
CA THR A 575 -1.49 27.86 5.56
C THR A 575 -0.04 27.82 6.05
N ARG A 576 0.22 27.26 7.25
CA ARG A 576 1.59 27.02 7.72
C ARG A 576 2.37 26.03 6.82
N ARG A 577 1.70 25.06 6.18
CA ARG A 577 2.36 24.16 5.20
C ARG A 577 2.94 24.90 4.00
N TRP A 578 2.29 25.97 3.54
CA TRP A 578 2.83 26.81 2.47
C TRP A 578 4.09 27.57 2.92
N ALA A 579 4.17 28.00 4.18
CA ALA A 579 5.40 28.60 4.70
C ALA A 579 6.58 27.62 4.67
N VAL A 580 6.34 26.33 4.95
CA VAL A 580 7.35 25.26 4.81
C VAL A 580 7.77 25.07 3.35
N GLU A 581 6.82 25.10 2.42
CA GLU A 581 7.12 25.01 0.98
C GLU A 581 7.98 26.18 0.49
N GLY A 582 7.69 27.40 0.96
CA GLY A 582 8.54 28.57 0.69
C GLY A 582 9.95 28.42 1.25
N LEU A 583 10.09 27.92 2.49
CA LEU A 583 11.40 27.61 3.07
C LEU A 583 12.16 26.56 2.26
N ALA A 584 11.49 25.56 1.69
CA ALA A 584 12.15 24.55 0.88
C ALA A 584 12.90 25.14 -0.32
N TYR A 585 12.35 26.16 -0.98
CA TYR A 585 13.04 26.87 -2.06
C TYR A 585 14.17 27.79 -1.56
N LEU A 586 14.02 28.39 -0.39
CA LEU A 586 15.01 29.31 0.17
C LEU A 586 16.21 28.59 0.82
N THR A 587 16.03 27.39 1.35
CA THR A 587 17.10 26.55 1.93
C THR A 587 18.04 25.91 0.90
N LEU A 588 17.89 26.27 -0.38
CA LEU A 588 18.93 26.06 -1.39
C LEU A 588 20.15 26.97 -1.15
N ASP A 589 19.95 28.10 -0.48
CA ASP A 589 21.00 29.00 -0.03
C ASP A 589 21.64 28.47 1.26
N ALA A 590 22.97 28.44 1.32
CA ALA A 590 23.72 27.89 2.45
C ALA A 590 23.52 28.71 3.73
N ASP A 591 23.55 30.04 3.61
CA ASP A 591 23.42 30.95 4.76
C ASP A 591 22.04 30.80 5.40
N VAL A 592 20.99 30.69 4.58
CA VAL A 592 19.62 30.47 5.04
C VAL A 592 19.46 29.10 5.72
N LYS A 593 20.17 28.09 5.23
CA LYS A 593 20.12 26.73 5.79
C LYS A 593 20.75 26.69 7.18
N ASP A 594 21.93 27.29 7.35
CA ASP A 594 22.62 27.33 8.63
C ASP A 594 21.81 28.12 9.67
N ASP A 595 21.26 29.27 9.27
CA ASP A 595 20.34 30.07 10.08
C ASP A 595 19.08 29.31 10.53
N PHE A 596 18.54 28.44 9.68
CA PHE A 596 17.33 27.68 9.96
C PHE A 596 17.60 26.51 10.92
N VAL A 597 18.75 25.84 10.78
CA VAL A 597 19.14 24.73 11.68
C VAL A 597 19.35 25.21 13.12
N GLN A 598 19.78 26.46 13.31
CA GLN A 598 19.94 27.08 14.63
C GLN A 598 18.59 27.49 15.26
N ASP A 599 17.51 27.60 14.48
CA ASP A 599 16.19 28.04 14.93
C ASP A 599 15.34 26.85 15.45
N ILE A 600 15.60 26.45 16.70
CA ILE A 600 14.93 25.32 17.35
C ILE A 600 13.39 25.43 17.33
N PRO A 601 12.78 26.59 17.66
CA PRO A 601 11.32 26.75 17.59
C PRO A 601 10.75 26.48 16.19
N ALA A 602 11.42 26.98 15.13
CA ALA A 602 10.97 26.75 13.76
C ALA A 602 11.06 25.28 13.35
N LEU A 603 12.11 24.57 13.77
CA LEU A 603 12.26 23.13 13.55
C LEU A 603 11.17 22.34 14.27
N GLN A 604 10.90 22.65 15.54
CA GLN A 604 9.84 21.98 16.32
C GLN A 604 8.47 22.16 15.67
N ALA A 605 8.12 23.39 15.27
CA ALA A 605 6.86 23.67 14.56
C ALA A 605 6.77 22.91 13.23
N MET A 606 7.87 22.79 12.48
CA MET A 606 7.91 21.98 11.26
C MET A 606 7.65 20.48 11.55
N PHE A 607 8.24 19.93 12.62
CA PHE A 607 8.04 18.53 13.01
C PHE A 607 6.62 18.25 13.50
N GLU A 608 5.99 19.17 14.23
CA GLU A 608 4.59 19.05 14.64
C GLU A 608 3.65 18.99 13.43
N LEU A 609 3.87 19.85 12.44
CA LEU A 609 3.14 19.81 11.18
C LEU A 609 3.36 18.50 10.41
N ALA A 610 4.57 17.95 10.48
CA ALA A 610 4.89 16.66 9.89
C ALA A 610 4.23 15.51 10.64
N LYS A 611 4.18 15.49 11.98
CA LYS A 611 3.48 14.42 12.74
C LYS A 611 1.98 14.41 12.43
N ALA A 612 1.37 15.58 12.31
CA ALA A 612 -0.03 15.71 11.90
C ALA A 612 -0.28 15.24 10.46
N SER A 613 0.74 15.19 9.59
CA SER A 613 0.62 14.66 8.22
C SER A 613 1.08 13.20 8.08
N VAL A 614 2.08 12.77 8.85
CA VAL A 614 2.70 11.45 8.84
C VAL A 614 1.85 10.41 9.60
N ALA A 615 1.08 10.79 10.61
CA ALA A 615 0.09 9.87 11.22
C ALA A 615 -0.91 9.32 10.17
N LEU A 616 -1.16 10.05 9.08
CA LEU A 616 -2.00 9.61 7.96
C LEU A 616 -1.25 8.79 6.89
N THR A 617 0.08 8.90 6.80
CA THR A 617 0.92 8.18 5.82
C THR A 617 1.58 6.92 6.40
N PHE A 618 1.92 6.89 7.69
CA PHE A 618 2.62 5.78 8.34
C PHE A 618 1.69 4.61 8.70
N ASN A 619 0.43 4.89 9.04
CA ASN A 619 -0.62 3.86 9.14
C ASN A 619 -0.92 3.15 7.79
N ARG A 620 -0.31 3.61 6.68
CA ARG A 620 -0.47 3.05 5.33
C ARG A 620 0.74 2.24 4.84
N ILE A 621 1.78 2.04 5.66
CA ILE A 621 3.03 1.32 5.31
C ILE A 621 3.27 0.07 6.20
N GLN A 622 2.28 -0.36 6.99
CA GLN A 622 2.42 -1.56 7.83
C GLN A 622 2.27 -2.92 7.08
N ASP A 623 2.20 -2.92 5.75
CA ASP A 623 2.04 -4.14 4.92
C ASP A 623 3.26 -4.47 4.05
N LEU A 624 4.48 -4.24 4.54
CA LEU A 624 5.68 -4.86 3.95
C LEU A 624 6.13 -6.01 4.88
N PRO A 625 6.26 -7.26 4.38
CA PRO A 625 6.59 -8.40 5.21
C PRO A 625 8.02 -8.27 5.75
N ASP A 626 8.18 -8.60 7.03
CA ASP A 626 9.45 -8.69 7.75
C ASP A 626 10.51 -9.45 6.92
N SER A 627 11.53 -8.74 6.45
CA SER A 627 12.81 -9.34 6.08
C SER A 627 13.76 -9.17 7.25
N GLY A 628 14.25 -10.29 7.80
CA GLY A 628 15.01 -10.39 9.05
C GLY A 628 16.31 -9.59 9.13
N PRO A 629 17.00 -9.64 10.29
CA PRO A 629 17.88 -8.57 10.80
C PRO A 629 19.30 -8.56 10.21
N SER A 630 19.51 -8.99 8.96
CA SER A 630 20.87 -9.15 8.43
C SER A 630 21.02 -8.84 6.93
N SER A 631 20.54 -7.67 6.48
CA SER A 631 20.89 -7.09 5.18
C SER A 631 20.91 -5.56 5.23
N PRO A 632 21.81 -4.87 4.52
CA PRO A 632 21.95 -3.41 4.58
C PRO A 632 20.69 -2.72 4.03
N PRO A 633 20.39 -1.48 4.47
CA PRO A 633 19.15 -0.80 4.11
C PRO A 633 19.10 -0.57 2.60
N VAL A 634 18.06 -1.10 1.97
CA VAL A 634 17.76 -0.92 0.55
C VAL A 634 17.51 0.57 0.27
N ASN A 635 18.20 1.08 -0.74
CA ASN A 635 18.17 2.48 -1.16
C ASN A 635 16.78 2.82 -1.75
N LEU A 636 15.85 3.25 -0.89
CA LEU A 636 14.43 3.55 -1.19
C LEU A 636 14.21 4.85 -1.98
N ALA A 637 15.26 5.54 -2.41
CA ALA A 637 15.18 6.80 -3.15
C ALA A 637 14.63 6.66 -4.59
N GLY A 638 14.59 5.43 -5.14
CA GLY A 638 14.27 5.19 -6.55
C GLY A 638 12.79 5.03 -6.93
N HIS A 639 11.86 4.85 -5.99
CA HIS A 639 10.49 4.41 -6.31
C HIS A 639 9.36 5.40 -5.96
N PHE A 640 9.67 6.61 -5.50
CA PHE A 640 8.66 7.59 -5.10
C PHE A 640 8.65 8.84 -6.00
N SER A 641 7.91 8.80 -7.11
CA SER A 641 7.45 10.01 -7.82
C SER A 641 6.33 10.70 -7.01
N LEU A 642 6.64 11.16 -5.80
CA LEU A 642 5.68 11.81 -4.91
C LEU A 642 5.90 13.34 -4.89
N SER A 643 4.85 14.11 -5.21
CA SER A 643 4.79 15.56 -5.14
C SER A 643 4.04 16.00 -3.88
N GLY A 644 4.77 16.45 -2.87
CA GLY A 644 4.21 17.02 -1.64
C GLY A 644 5.25 17.86 -0.89
N PRO A 645 4.83 18.89 -0.11
CA PRO A 645 5.72 19.94 0.42
C PRO A 645 6.86 19.43 1.31
N HIS A 646 6.61 18.38 2.11
CA HIS A 646 7.61 17.72 2.97
C HIS A 646 8.66 16.93 2.17
N LEU A 647 8.27 16.36 1.03
CA LEU A 647 9.12 15.59 0.15
C LEU A 647 9.90 16.47 -0.83
N THR A 648 9.41 17.67 -1.15
CA THR A 648 10.21 18.70 -1.84
C THR A 648 11.43 19.08 -1.03
N TRP A 649 11.33 19.24 0.29
CA TRP A 649 12.51 19.49 1.13
C TRP A 649 13.47 18.31 1.14
N LEU A 650 12.98 17.07 1.31
CA LEU A 650 13.80 15.85 1.24
C LEU A 650 14.42 15.58 -0.15
N LYS A 651 13.72 15.91 -1.24
CA LYS A 651 14.23 15.82 -2.62
C LYS A 651 15.26 16.89 -2.94
N VAL A 652 15.09 18.09 -2.38
CA VAL A 652 15.99 19.24 -2.58
C VAL A 652 17.22 19.17 -1.66
N ASN A 653 17.08 18.59 -0.47
CA ASN A 653 18.14 18.47 0.54
C ASN A 653 18.33 17.00 1.03
N PRO A 654 18.69 16.04 0.15
CA PRO A 654 18.81 14.62 0.50
C PRO A 654 19.91 14.31 1.52
N ARG A 655 20.87 15.22 1.73
CA ARG A 655 22.02 15.04 2.64
C ARG A 655 21.83 15.68 4.03
N ALA A 656 20.72 16.34 4.32
CA ALA A 656 20.59 17.11 5.57
C ALA A 656 20.26 16.25 6.81
N PHE A 657 19.62 15.08 6.66
CA PHE A 657 19.28 14.20 7.78
C PHE A 657 19.31 12.73 7.33
N LEU A 658 20.39 12.00 7.62
CA LEU A 658 20.38 10.54 7.56
C LEU A 658 19.61 9.99 8.77
N ALA A 659 18.36 9.60 8.52
CA ALA A 659 17.55 8.49 9.04
C ALA A 659 17.57 8.03 10.53
N GLU A 660 18.46 8.45 11.43
CA GLU A 660 18.51 7.85 12.79
C GLU A 660 17.64 8.55 13.84
N GLY A 661 17.32 9.84 13.67
CA GLY A 661 16.60 10.60 14.70
C GLY A 661 15.09 10.33 14.78
N VAL A 662 14.50 9.64 13.79
CA VAL A 662 13.07 9.32 13.77
C VAL A 662 12.70 8.23 14.80
N LEU A 663 13.64 7.38 15.20
CA LEU A 663 13.39 6.26 16.12
C LEU A 663 13.87 6.48 17.56
N THR A 664 14.85 7.36 17.81
CA THR A 664 15.57 7.36 19.10
C THR A 664 15.60 8.71 19.83
N GLY A 665 15.14 9.79 19.21
CA GLY A 665 15.12 11.12 19.85
C GLY A 665 16.50 11.71 20.17
N ARG A 666 17.60 11.12 19.68
CA ARG A 666 18.94 11.69 19.72
C ARG A 666 19.37 12.13 18.33
N TRP A 667 19.90 13.35 18.23
CA TRP A 667 20.36 13.95 16.97
C TRP A 667 21.86 14.19 17.04
N HIS A 668 22.61 13.56 16.13
CA HIS A 668 24.00 13.92 15.86
C HIS A 668 24.06 14.79 14.60
N VAL A 669 24.69 15.95 14.72
CA VAL A 669 25.10 16.77 13.56
C VAL A 669 26.28 16.03 12.92
N CYS A 670 26.11 15.51 11.70
CA CYS A 670 27.27 15.05 10.93
C CYS A 670 28.10 16.27 10.53
N PRO A 671 29.42 16.31 10.86
CA PRO A 671 30.32 17.25 10.21
C PRO A 671 30.50 16.82 8.75
N TRP A 672 30.40 17.78 7.83
CA TRP A 672 30.77 17.57 6.43
C TRP A 672 32.30 17.47 6.31
N PRO A 673 32.84 16.66 5.38
CA PRO A 673 34.24 16.79 4.95
C PRO A 673 34.43 18.03 4.07
#